data_AF-X6M908-F1
#
_entry.id   AF-X6M908-F1
#
_cell.length_a   1.000
_cell.length_b   1.000
_cell.length_c   1.000
_cell.angle_alpha   90.00
_cell.angle_beta   90.00
_cell.angle_gamma   90.00
#
_symmetry.space_group_name_H-M   'P 1'
#
loop_
_entity.id
_entity.type
_entity.pdbx_description
1 polymer ?
#
loop_
_entity_poly.entity_id
_entity_poly.type
_entity_poly.pdbx_seq_one_letter_code
_entity_poly.pdbx_strand_id
1 'polypeptide(L)'
;QLSANFHQTIGNAEYNLQNFGFEKVNNKDWYYLRDIQILYLWNCYRKWINTQLIYKTKLNIPEKIFMLRNGKWKEYEIAFDYEYRRIVLFDNVKLKVKSLQVGNPKKLSLEFNVHIQWYNDLSDVENTCSKRFCLILNHTWHFRSFDSEEREKLSDCCSEFNSFNVIWKDMLKQSHKEPFNPYSITLEQGIQHLKDKLQIQEHALNGADELILFNCEFDNYEPPLSSNLDQNILLHNIYKHLPHYPNIQVYWQIKGGFIVPYKRTIGIERSNLPKGISIQDIVIPSSQKRTFNPFLYECDLHKLKIIEDNLHSIKPSSNNELKLLFHEVIKNDYLTDLVCRKLRLQGEEVTKQQINYNEKSADELILSDKILTILNELKILFHDDIHKQMGYPLQFYHICAVLLYCGRASNIQFSCDQIQFKHYKWPHLDQYLCDAISILHKYERREENDMELYCGLKGVRLENIEKKIKAGNFISHVSTSDDIELARMYRSDQGCILHFHPSMRRASTIDSCDVSWISPFKHEREILFSRSWVSFIHDEKTHKELLSWNAKVESEDEFTQMLLLTWVKYDEFINQTLEISSIWNYRIDLNLIYVALYYYCKRDIDKTYSLLFEFEEWKSKDNNKQKYKVRMDKFRERRCCNDHVNLFCRSDIEDSVINIVNNGLPFVEKDKDIERIKPDL
;
A
#
# COMPACT_ATOMS: atom_id res chain seq x y z
N GLN A 1 27.96 -20.34 -27.04
CA GLN A 1 28.59 -21.31 -26.11
C GLN A 1 28.41 -22.71 -26.68
N LEU A 2 29.43 -23.27 -27.32
CA LEU A 2 29.48 -24.67 -27.74
C LEU A 2 30.88 -25.20 -27.45
N SER A 3 31.11 -25.54 -26.18
CA SER A 3 32.24 -26.38 -25.74
C SER A 3 31.77 -27.35 -24.65
N ALA A 4 30.50 -27.76 -24.70
CA ALA A 4 30.05 -28.89 -23.90
C ALA A 4 30.59 -30.17 -24.55
N ASN A 5 31.34 -30.96 -23.78
CA ASN A 5 31.85 -32.25 -24.24
C ASN A 5 30.66 -33.11 -24.69
N PHE A 6 30.63 -33.52 -25.97
CA PHE A 6 29.54 -34.30 -26.56
C PHE A 6 29.18 -35.54 -25.72
N HIS A 7 30.17 -36.20 -25.13
CA HIS A 7 29.95 -37.36 -24.25
C HIS A 7 29.25 -36.97 -22.94
N GLN A 8 29.56 -35.80 -22.38
CA GLN A 8 28.89 -35.28 -21.19
C GLN A 8 27.43 -34.93 -21.50
N THR A 9 27.16 -34.35 -22.68
CA THR A 9 25.79 -34.05 -23.11
C THR A 9 24.96 -35.31 -23.27
N ILE A 10 25.51 -36.36 -23.90
CA ILE A 10 24.84 -37.67 -24.00
C ILE A 10 24.61 -38.26 -22.61
N GLY A 11 25.64 -38.31 -21.75
CA GLY A 11 25.50 -38.83 -20.39
C GLY A 11 24.41 -38.12 -19.59
N ASN A 12 24.30 -36.80 -19.71
CA ASN A 12 23.24 -36.01 -19.08
C ASN A 12 21.85 -36.33 -19.67
N ALA A 13 21.74 -36.53 -20.98
CA ALA A 13 20.49 -36.91 -21.62
C ALA A 13 20.02 -38.30 -21.17
N GLU A 14 20.93 -39.27 -21.11
CA GLU A 14 20.64 -40.62 -20.61
C GLU A 14 20.22 -40.62 -19.14
N TYR A 15 20.94 -39.85 -18.30
CA TYR A 15 20.59 -39.66 -16.90
C TYR A 15 19.19 -39.03 -16.73
N ASN A 16 18.84 -38.03 -17.54
CA ASN A 16 17.51 -37.42 -17.51
C ASN A 16 16.42 -38.40 -17.96
N LEU A 17 16.67 -39.21 -19.00
CA LEU A 17 15.72 -40.23 -19.45
C LEU A 17 15.46 -41.27 -18.36
N GLN A 18 16.50 -41.74 -17.67
CA GLN A 18 16.36 -42.63 -16.50
C GLN A 18 15.56 -41.97 -15.38
N ASN A 19 15.88 -40.72 -15.05
CA ASN A 19 15.13 -39.95 -14.05
C ASN A 19 13.67 -39.69 -14.44
N PHE A 20 13.34 -39.75 -15.72
CA PHE A 20 11.95 -39.63 -16.18
C PHE A 20 11.22 -40.98 -16.10
N GLY A 21 11.94 -42.09 -15.92
CA GLY A 21 11.41 -43.44 -15.85
C GLY A 21 11.55 -44.24 -17.13
N PHE A 22 12.35 -43.76 -18.10
CA PHE A 22 12.70 -44.54 -19.28
C PHE A 22 13.79 -45.56 -18.96
N GLU A 23 13.68 -46.73 -19.55
CA GLU A 23 14.61 -47.84 -19.39
C GLU A 23 15.19 -48.20 -20.77
N LYS A 24 16.49 -48.53 -20.82
CA LYS A 24 17.13 -49.04 -22.04
C LYS A 24 16.82 -50.54 -22.16
N VAL A 25 16.27 -50.94 -23.30
CA VAL A 25 16.10 -52.36 -23.65
C VAL A 25 17.30 -52.82 -24.50
N ASN A 26 17.50 -54.14 -24.66
CA ASN A 26 18.66 -54.77 -25.29
C ASN A 26 19.09 -54.18 -26.66
N ASN A 27 18.19 -53.53 -27.39
CA ASN A 27 18.46 -52.81 -28.65
C ASN A 27 19.08 -51.41 -28.48
N LYS A 28 19.38 -50.98 -27.25
CA LYS A 28 19.86 -49.63 -26.86
C LYS A 28 18.82 -48.51 -27.04
N ASP A 29 17.59 -48.84 -27.40
CA ASP A 29 16.48 -47.88 -27.47
C ASP A 29 15.88 -47.65 -26.08
N TRP A 30 15.33 -46.46 -25.87
CA TRP A 30 14.69 -46.05 -24.61
C TRP A 30 13.19 -46.28 -24.67
N TYR A 31 12.66 -47.00 -23.69
CA TYR A 31 11.23 -47.29 -23.58
C TYR A 31 10.69 -46.86 -22.22
N TYR A 32 9.44 -46.42 -22.20
CA TYR A 32 8.71 -46.19 -20.96
C TYR A 32 7.91 -47.45 -20.63
N LEU A 33 8.48 -48.35 -19.84
CA LEU A 33 7.93 -49.70 -19.63
C LEU A 33 6.92 -49.79 -18.48
N ARG A 34 6.71 -48.70 -17.74
CA ARG A 34 5.81 -48.62 -16.58
C ARG A 34 4.56 -47.82 -16.92
N ASP A 35 3.51 -47.96 -16.11
CA ASP A 35 2.34 -47.08 -16.20
C ASP A 35 2.76 -45.61 -16.02
N ILE A 36 2.28 -44.74 -16.92
CA ILE A 36 2.64 -43.33 -16.93
C ILE A 36 2.12 -42.63 -15.68
N GLN A 37 3.02 -42.28 -14.78
CA GLN A 37 2.71 -41.48 -13.60
C GLN A 37 2.82 -39.99 -13.95
N ILE A 38 1.73 -39.38 -14.42
CA ILE A 38 1.72 -37.99 -14.92
C ILE A 38 2.26 -37.01 -13.88
N LEU A 39 1.90 -37.18 -12.60
CA LEU A 39 2.39 -36.32 -11.52
C LEU A 39 3.92 -36.41 -11.36
N TYR A 40 4.49 -37.61 -11.47
CA TYR A 40 5.93 -37.81 -11.43
C TYR A 40 6.62 -37.14 -12.62
N LEU A 41 6.09 -37.33 -13.82
CA LEU A 41 6.62 -36.69 -15.04
C LEU A 41 6.52 -35.17 -14.98
N TRP A 42 5.46 -34.63 -14.39
CA TRP A 42 5.31 -33.20 -14.15
C TRP A 42 6.40 -32.65 -13.22
N ASN A 43 6.67 -33.33 -12.10
CA ASN A 43 7.73 -32.94 -11.17
C ASN A 43 9.11 -33.00 -11.84
N CYS A 44 9.35 -34.03 -12.65
CA CYS A 44 10.56 -34.15 -13.44
C CYS A 44 10.68 -33.01 -14.48
N TYR A 45 9.59 -32.66 -15.16
CA TYR A 45 9.55 -31.54 -16.10
C TYR A 45 9.80 -30.20 -15.41
N ARG A 46 9.16 -29.92 -14.27
CA ARG A 46 9.42 -28.71 -13.45
C ARG A 46 10.89 -28.62 -13.06
N LYS A 47 11.47 -29.71 -12.55
CA LYS A 47 12.89 -29.76 -12.18
C LYS A 47 13.79 -29.45 -13.37
N TRP A 48 13.47 -29.96 -14.56
CA TRP A 48 14.22 -29.67 -15.78
C TRP A 48 14.06 -28.22 -16.24
N ILE A 49 12.84 -27.69 -16.29
CA ILE A 49 12.56 -26.29 -16.68
C ILE A 49 13.27 -25.31 -15.74
N ASN A 50 13.31 -25.58 -14.44
CA ASN A 50 14.01 -24.75 -13.47
C ASN A 50 15.53 -24.68 -13.68
N THR A 51 16.11 -25.50 -14.57
CA THR A 51 17.53 -25.40 -14.96
C THR A 51 17.82 -24.29 -15.96
N GLN A 52 16.78 -23.79 -16.66
CA GLN A 52 16.92 -22.67 -17.61
C GLN A 52 17.47 -21.43 -16.90
N LEU A 53 18.33 -20.67 -17.57
CA LEU A 53 19.06 -19.55 -16.96
C LEU A 53 18.12 -18.51 -16.30
N ILE A 54 16.96 -18.26 -16.93
CA ILE A 54 15.96 -17.30 -16.42
C ILE A 54 15.45 -17.69 -15.02
N TYR A 55 15.28 -18.99 -14.73
CA TYR A 55 14.86 -19.46 -13.41
C TYR A 55 15.96 -19.33 -12.35
N LYS A 56 17.22 -19.20 -12.77
CA LYS A 56 18.35 -18.96 -11.84
C LYS A 56 18.50 -17.48 -11.49
N THR A 57 18.01 -16.59 -12.36
CA THR A 57 18.15 -15.14 -12.19
C THR A 57 16.88 -14.47 -11.66
N LYS A 58 15.70 -15.07 -11.86
CA LYS A 58 14.44 -14.54 -11.33
C LYS A 58 14.12 -15.15 -9.97
N LEU A 59 13.86 -14.27 -9.01
CA LEU A 59 13.21 -14.61 -7.75
C LEU A 59 11.69 -14.66 -7.98
N ASN A 60 10.99 -15.57 -7.31
CA ASN A 60 9.53 -15.57 -7.14
C ASN A 60 8.70 -15.76 -8.43
N ILE A 61 9.02 -16.76 -9.25
CA ILE A 61 8.18 -17.17 -10.38
C ILE A 61 6.87 -17.78 -9.83
N PRO A 62 5.68 -17.36 -10.33
CA PRO A 62 4.42 -17.95 -9.89
C PRO A 62 4.40 -19.46 -10.08
N GLU A 63 3.96 -20.20 -9.05
CA GLU A 63 3.84 -21.67 -9.12
C GLU A 63 2.42 -22.13 -9.43
N LYS A 64 1.42 -21.32 -9.08
CA LYS A 64 0.00 -21.59 -9.30
C LYS A 64 -0.67 -20.36 -9.90
N ILE A 65 -1.72 -20.58 -10.70
CA ILE A 65 -2.52 -19.50 -11.27
C ILE A 65 -3.94 -19.97 -11.58
N PHE A 66 -4.91 -19.05 -11.58
CA PHE A 66 -6.22 -19.32 -12.14
C PHE A 66 -6.27 -18.91 -13.60
N MET A 67 -6.73 -19.80 -14.46
CA MET A 67 -6.98 -19.50 -15.87
C MET A 67 -8.45 -19.73 -16.21
N LEU A 68 -9.05 -18.78 -16.92
CA LEU A 68 -10.42 -18.89 -17.40
C LEU A 68 -10.51 -19.94 -18.51
N ARG A 69 -11.42 -20.91 -18.35
CA ARG A 69 -11.65 -21.94 -19.36
C ARG A 69 -13.12 -22.30 -19.44
N ASN A 70 -13.71 -22.18 -20.63
CA ASN A 70 -15.11 -22.50 -20.89
C ASN A 70 -16.04 -21.78 -19.88
N GLY A 71 -15.76 -20.49 -19.64
CA GLY A 71 -16.51 -19.66 -18.68
C GLY A 71 -16.26 -19.97 -17.19
N LYS A 72 -15.32 -20.85 -16.84
CA LYS A 72 -15.01 -21.19 -15.45
C LYS A 72 -13.53 -21.01 -15.13
N TRP A 73 -13.25 -20.34 -14.01
CA TRP A 73 -11.91 -20.23 -13.45
C TRP A 73 -11.45 -21.57 -12.88
N LYS A 74 -10.22 -21.96 -13.19
CA LYS A 74 -9.60 -23.19 -12.69
C LYS A 74 -8.17 -22.91 -12.31
N GLU A 75 -7.76 -23.44 -11.17
CA GLU A 75 -6.38 -23.41 -10.71
C GLU A 75 -5.54 -24.40 -11.52
N TYR A 76 -4.32 -24.01 -11.86
CA TYR A 76 -3.30 -24.85 -12.46
C TYR A 76 -1.96 -24.58 -11.79
N GLU A 77 -1.11 -25.59 -11.68
CA GLU A 77 0.32 -25.33 -11.57
C GLU A 77 0.84 -24.80 -12.91
N ILE A 78 1.80 -23.89 -12.89
CA ILE A 78 2.32 -23.21 -14.08
C ILE A 78 3.83 -23.37 -14.19
N ALA A 79 4.32 -23.53 -15.43
CA ALA A 79 5.73 -23.50 -15.78
C ALA A 79 5.94 -22.76 -17.10
N PHE A 80 6.97 -21.93 -17.17
CA PHE A 80 7.37 -21.17 -18.36
C PHE A 80 8.54 -21.86 -19.06
N ASP A 81 8.34 -22.27 -20.31
CA ASP A 81 9.35 -22.90 -21.14
C ASP A 81 9.79 -21.90 -22.21
N TYR A 82 10.81 -21.11 -21.87
CA TYR A 82 11.31 -20.01 -22.71
C TYR A 82 12.01 -20.52 -23.96
N GLU A 83 12.64 -21.69 -23.89
CA GLU A 83 13.29 -22.33 -25.04
C GLU A 83 12.29 -22.64 -26.16
N TYR A 84 11.09 -23.09 -25.80
CA TYR A 84 10.02 -23.40 -26.75
C TYR A 84 8.92 -22.32 -26.83
N ARG A 85 9.11 -21.18 -26.16
CA ARG A 85 8.15 -20.06 -26.06
C ARG A 85 6.73 -20.49 -25.73
N ARG A 86 6.58 -21.33 -24.71
CA ARG A 86 5.29 -21.85 -24.29
C ARG A 86 5.14 -21.77 -22.78
N ILE A 87 3.89 -21.69 -22.33
CA ILE A 87 3.51 -21.86 -20.93
C ILE A 87 2.87 -23.23 -20.79
N VAL A 88 3.30 -24.00 -19.81
CA VAL A 88 2.75 -25.33 -19.51
C VAL A 88 1.95 -25.24 -18.23
N LEU A 89 0.72 -25.75 -18.29
CA LEU A 89 -0.23 -25.75 -17.18
C LEU A 89 -0.56 -27.19 -16.78
N PHE A 90 -0.57 -27.46 -15.48
CA PHE A 90 -0.91 -28.77 -14.94
C PHE A 90 -2.14 -28.71 -14.04
N ASP A 91 -3.15 -29.50 -14.37
CA ASP A 91 -4.39 -29.67 -13.62
C ASP A 91 -4.20 -30.81 -12.62
N ASN A 92 -3.94 -30.48 -11.35
CA ASN A 92 -3.71 -31.46 -10.29
C ASN A 92 -4.92 -32.37 -10.03
N VAL A 93 -6.14 -31.88 -10.29
CA VAL A 93 -7.38 -32.65 -10.03
C VAL A 93 -7.60 -33.68 -11.11
N LYS A 94 -7.38 -33.30 -12.38
CA LYS A 94 -7.59 -34.21 -13.53
C LYS A 94 -6.33 -34.93 -13.96
N LEU A 95 -5.18 -34.59 -13.38
CA LEU A 95 -3.85 -35.01 -13.80
C LEU A 95 -3.64 -34.80 -15.30
N LYS A 96 -3.94 -33.58 -15.78
CA LYS A 96 -3.83 -33.22 -17.21
C LYS A 96 -2.88 -32.06 -17.43
N VAL A 97 -1.97 -32.23 -18.38
CA VAL A 97 -1.05 -31.18 -18.85
C VAL A 97 -1.65 -30.45 -20.05
N LYS A 98 -1.39 -29.15 -20.14
CA LYS A 98 -1.69 -28.33 -21.32
C LYS A 98 -0.51 -27.44 -21.64
N SER A 99 -0.43 -27.06 -22.91
CA SER A 99 0.55 -26.10 -23.38
C SER A 99 -0.15 -24.94 -24.07
N LEU A 100 0.26 -23.72 -23.72
CA LEU A 100 -0.11 -22.48 -24.38
C LEU A 100 1.10 -22.02 -25.19
N GLN A 101 0.98 -22.02 -26.51
CA GLN A 101 2.07 -21.61 -27.39
C GLN A 101 2.05 -20.09 -27.53
N VAL A 102 2.96 -19.38 -26.84
CA VAL A 102 2.94 -17.91 -26.76
C VAL A 102 3.62 -17.27 -27.96
N GLY A 103 4.70 -17.88 -28.46
CA GLY A 103 5.43 -17.40 -29.62
C GLY A 103 5.94 -18.52 -30.50
N ASN A 104 6.80 -18.21 -31.47
CA ASN A 104 7.35 -19.23 -32.36
C ASN A 104 8.34 -20.16 -31.63
N PRO A 105 8.15 -21.49 -31.64
CA PRO A 105 9.02 -22.44 -30.95
C PRO A 105 10.43 -22.57 -31.57
N LYS A 106 10.67 -21.96 -32.73
CA LYS A 106 12.00 -21.94 -33.35
C LYS A 106 12.91 -20.94 -32.63
N LYS A 107 13.89 -21.48 -31.89
CA LYS A 107 14.87 -20.81 -30.99
C LYS A 107 15.59 -19.57 -31.52
N LEU A 108 15.57 -19.30 -32.83
CA LEU A 108 16.26 -18.18 -33.49
C LEU A 108 15.34 -17.10 -34.06
N SER A 109 14.03 -17.30 -34.01
CA SER A 109 13.08 -16.29 -34.51
C SER A 109 12.95 -15.16 -33.51
N LEU A 110 12.96 -13.90 -33.95
CA LEU A 110 12.55 -12.79 -33.09
C LEU A 110 11.04 -12.89 -32.81
N GLU A 111 10.62 -12.45 -31.62
CA GLU A 111 9.21 -12.40 -31.23
C GLU A 111 8.87 -11.01 -30.71
N PHE A 112 7.76 -10.48 -31.22
CA PHE A 112 7.26 -9.14 -30.89
C PHE A 112 5.76 -9.12 -30.59
N ASN A 113 5.07 -10.27 -30.67
CA ASN A 113 3.62 -10.34 -30.57
C ASN A 113 3.15 -10.83 -29.20
N VAL A 114 3.96 -10.58 -28.16
CA VAL A 114 3.53 -10.80 -26.78
C VAL A 114 2.79 -9.56 -26.33
N HIS A 115 1.47 -9.69 -26.14
CA HIS A 115 0.63 -8.61 -25.65
C HIS A 115 0.14 -8.93 -24.24
N ILE A 116 0.33 -8.00 -23.31
CA ILE A 116 -0.09 -8.15 -21.92
C ILE A 116 -1.01 -6.99 -21.56
N GLN A 117 -2.22 -7.32 -21.13
CA GLN A 117 -3.18 -6.35 -20.62
C GLN A 117 -3.49 -6.65 -19.16
N TRP A 118 -3.43 -5.63 -18.30
CA TRP A 118 -3.92 -5.74 -16.93
C TRP A 118 -5.36 -5.25 -16.87
N TYR A 119 -6.13 -5.83 -15.94
CA TYR A 119 -7.39 -5.26 -15.51
C TYR A 119 -7.71 -5.72 -14.09
N ASN A 120 -8.54 -4.95 -13.39
CA ASN A 120 -9.06 -5.31 -12.09
C ASN A 120 -10.52 -5.71 -12.26
N ASP A 121 -10.85 -6.95 -11.92
CA ASP A 121 -12.20 -7.48 -12.00
C ASP A 121 -12.90 -7.34 -10.64
N LEU A 122 -13.89 -6.45 -10.62
CA LEU A 122 -14.74 -6.16 -9.46
C LEU A 122 -16.16 -6.71 -9.64
N SER A 123 -16.45 -7.43 -10.74
CA SER A 123 -17.82 -7.86 -11.07
C SER A 123 -18.42 -8.78 -10.00
N ASP A 124 -17.59 -9.62 -9.38
CA ASP A 124 -17.98 -10.57 -8.34
C ASP A 124 -17.68 -10.06 -6.92
N VAL A 125 -17.32 -8.77 -6.74
CA VAL A 125 -16.87 -8.26 -5.44
C VAL A 125 -17.97 -8.34 -4.38
N GLU A 126 -19.23 -8.07 -4.77
CA GLU A 126 -20.42 -8.16 -3.90
C GLU A 126 -20.75 -9.60 -3.48
N ASN A 127 -20.26 -10.61 -4.22
CA ASN A 127 -20.53 -12.02 -3.90
C ASN A 127 -19.35 -12.69 -3.20
N THR A 128 -18.13 -12.31 -3.55
CA THR A 128 -16.90 -13.00 -3.14
C THR A 128 -16.09 -12.27 -2.09
N CYS A 129 -16.41 -11.00 -1.82
CA CYS A 129 -15.65 -10.10 -0.96
C CYS A 129 -14.16 -10.02 -1.33
N SER A 130 -13.84 -10.16 -2.62
CA SER A 130 -12.46 -10.23 -3.11
C SER A 130 -12.29 -9.41 -4.38
N LYS A 131 -11.26 -8.57 -4.43
CA LYS A 131 -10.81 -7.99 -5.70
C LYS A 131 -10.03 -9.03 -6.47
N ARG A 132 -10.20 -9.07 -7.79
CA ARG A 132 -9.47 -10.00 -8.64
C ARG A 132 -8.52 -9.25 -9.55
N PHE A 133 -7.23 -9.52 -9.41
CA PHE A 133 -6.19 -8.95 -10.25
C PHE A 133 -6.01 -9.87 -11.46
N CYS A 134 -6.27 -9.35 -12.65
CA CYS A 134 -6.36 -10.16 -13.85
C CYS A 134 -5.36 -9.70 -14.90
N LEU A 135 -4.95 -10.66 -15.73
CA LEU A 135 -4.03 -10.48 -16.83
C LEU A 135 -4.57 -11.18 -18.07
N ILE A 136 -4.56 -10.49 -19.21
CA ILE A 136 -4.87 -11.08 -20.52
C ILE A 136 -3.58 -11.18 -21.31
N LEU A 137 -3.20 -12.40 -21.69
CA LEU A 137 -2.06 -12.69 -22.54
C LEU A 137 -2.53 -12.94 -23.99
N ASN A 138 -1.92 -12.24 -24.94
CA ASN A 138 -2.17 -12.34 -26.38
C ASN A 138 -3.67 -12.28 -26.74
N HIS A 139 -4.42 -11.42 -26.03
CA HIS A 139 -5.87 -11.21 -26.19
C HIS A 139 -6.75 -12.46 -26.04
N THR A 140 -6.19 -13.59 -25.56
CA THR A 140 -6.85 -14.90 -25.63
C THR A 140 -6.89 -15.58 -24.28
N TRP A 141 -5.79 -15.57 -23.54
CA TRP A 141 -5.68 -16.31 -22.28
C TRP A 141 -5.87 -15.35 -21.11
N HIS A 142 -6.93 -15.57 -20.35
CA HIS A 142 -7.25 -14.79 -19.17
C HIS A 142 -6.74 -15.52 -17.92
N PHE A 143 -5.91 -14.83 -17.18
CA PHE A 143 -5.37 -15.24 -15.90
C PHE A 143 -5.92 -14.36 -14.77
N ARG A 144 -5.99 -14.94 -13.59
CA ARG A 144 -6.40 -14.29 -12.35
C ARG A 144 -5.44 -14.73 -11.24
N SER A 145 -4.91 -13.78 -10.49
CA SER A 145 -4.08 -13.99 -9.31
C SER A 145 -4.85 -13.66 -8.02
N PHE A 146 -4.23 -13.96 -6.87
CA PHE A 146 -4.80 -13.62 -5.57
C PHE A 146 -4.55 -12.16 -5.21
N ASP A 147 -3.35 -11.68 -5.47
CA ASP A 147 -2.92 -10.31 -5.21
C ASP A 147 -2.32 -9.64 -6.48
N SER A 148 -2.01 -8.35 -6.37
CA SER A 148 -1.41 -7.56 -7.46
C SER A 148 0.04 -7.92 -7.75
N GLU A 149 0.80 -8.31 -6.73
CA GLU A 149 2.22 -8.67 -6.85
C GLU A 149 2.38 -9.96 -7.67
N GLU A 150 1.53 -10.96 -7.44
CA GLU A 150 1.45 -12.18 -8.25
C GLU A 150 1.10 -11.89 -9.72
N ARG A 151 0.19 -10.93 -9.98
CA ARG A 151 -0.14 -10.49 -11.36
C ARG A 151 1.08 -9.87 -12.03
N GLU A 152 1.80 -9.01 -11.31
CA GLU A 152 2.99 -8.31 -11.78
C GLU A 152 4.13 -9.30 -12.08
N LYS A 153 4.39 -10.24 -11.17
CA LYS A 153 5.34 -11.36 -11.37
C LYS A 153 4.98 -12.21 -12.60
N LEU A 154 3.69 -12.53 -12.77
CA LEU A 154 3.20 -13.25 -13.95
C LEU A 154 3.43 -12.42 -15.23
N SER A 155 3.10 -11.13 -15.19
CA SER A 155 3.33 -10.20 -16.29
C SER A 155 4.80 -10.21 -16.71
N ASP A 156 5.71 -10.04 -15.76
CA ASP A 156 7.15 -10.05 -16.03
C ASP A 156 7.64 -11.37 -16.60
N CYS A 157 7.11 -12.51 -16.15
CA CYS A 157 7.42 -13.82 -16.73
C CYS A 157 6.93 -13.92 -18.18
N CYS A 158 5.73 -13.43 -18.47
CA CYS A 158 5.20 -13.39 -19.82
C CYS A 158 6.00 -12.46 -20.74
N SER A 159 6.47 -11.31 -20.25
CA SER A 159 7.24 -10.33 -21.04
C SER A 159 8.55 -10.92 -21.59
N GLU A 160 9.19 -11.86 -20.89
CA GLU A 160 10.44 -12.50 -21.36
C GLU A 160 10.27 -13.32 -22.65
N PHE A 161 9.04 -13.67 -23.05
CA PHE A 161 8.83 -14.29 -24.36
C PHE A 161 9.08 -13.31 -25.52
N ASN A 162 9.09 -12.00 -25.25
CA ASN A 162 9.30 -10.93 -26.22
C ASN A 162 10.78 -10.58 -26.35
N SER A 163 11.23 -10.27 -27.57
CA SER A 163 12.63 -9.94 -27.84
C SER A 163 12.99 -8.51 -27.42
N PHE A 164 12.05 -7.57 -27.46
CA PHE A 164 12.28 -6.19 -27.05
C PHE A 164 11.45 -5.85 -25.81
N ASN A 165 12.08 -5.37 -24.75
CA ASN A 165 11.37 -5.01 -23.51
C ASN A 165 11.76 -3.62 -23.01
N VAL A 166 10.78 -2.91 -22.48
CA VAL A 166 10.99 -1.70 -21.67
C VAL A 166 10.95 -2.09 -20.20
N ILE A 167 12.02 -1.80 -19.48
CA ILE A 167 12.08 -1.88 -18.03
C ILE A 167 11.62 -0.53 -17.49
N TRP A 168 10.70 -0.52 -16.55
CA TRP A 168 10.24 0.69 -15.87
C TRP A 168 10.08 0.42 -14.38
N LYS A 169 10.04 1.47 -13.57
CA LYS A 169 9.81 1.35 -12.13
C LYS A 169 8.48 1.97 -11.75
N ASP A 170 7.75 1.28 -10.87
CA ASP A 170 6.53 1.82 -10.28
C ASP A 170 6.83 2.79 -9.11
N MET A 171 5.77 3.24 -8.46
CA MET A 171 5.85 4.15 -7.30
C MET A 171 6.51 3.52 -6.07
N LEU A 172 6.49 2.19 -5.97
CA LEU A 172 7.19 1.41 -4.95
C LEU A 172 8.64 1.10 -5.35
N LYS A 173 9.11 1.66 -6.48
CA LYS A 173 10.42 1.42 -7.09
C LYS A 173 10.66 -0.03 -7.49
N GLN A 174 9.61 -0.84 -7.61
CA GLN A 174 9.70 -2.18 -8.15
C GLN A 174 9.89 -2.10 -9.66
N SER A 175 10.82 -2.90 -10.18
CA SER A 175 11.13 -2.93 -11.60
C SER A 175 10.20 -3.92 -12.32
N HIS A 176 9.50 -3.44 -13.33
CA HIS A 176 8.59 -4.21 -14.18
C HIS A 176 9.13 -4.28 -15.61
N LYS A 177 8.69 -5.29 -16.38
CA LYS A 177 9.03 -5.46 -17.79
C LYS A 177 7.79 -5.38 -18.68
N GLU A 178 7.85 -4.51 -19.67
CA GLU A 178 6.82 -4.37 -20.69
C GLU A 178 7.29 -4.86 -22.06
N PRO A 179 6.58 -5.82 -22.68
CA PRO A 179 6.92 -6.28 -24.02
C PRO A 179 6.34 -5.32 -25.05
N PHE A 180 7.21 -4.76 -25.90
CA PHE A 180 6.78 -3.90 -27.01
C PHE A 180 7.27 -4.43 -28.35
N ASN A 181 6.51 -4.15 -29.40
CA ASN A 181 6.97 -4.33 -30.77
C ASN A 181 7.57 -3.01 -31.27
N PRO A 182 8.90 -2.90 -31.36
CA PRO A 182 9.53 -1.63 -31.68
C PRO A 182 9.23 -1.15 -33.11
N TYR A 183 8.78 -2.04 -34.00
CA TYR A 183 8.46 -1.72 -35.39
C TYR A 183 7.06 -1.15 -35.58
N SER A 184 6.18 -1.25 -34.58
CA SER A 184 4.78 -0.83 -34.68
C SER A 184 4.35 0.19 -33.63
N ILE A 185 5.13 0.40 -32.57
CA ILE A 185 4.78 1.31 -31.48
C ILE A 185 5.65 2.57 -31.51
N THR A 186 5.03 3.73 -31.32
CA THR A 186 5.72 5.01 -31.11
C THR A 186 6.13 5.19 -29.65
N LEU A 187 7.02 6.15 -29.39
CA LEU A 187 7.37 6.53 -28.02
C LEU A 187 6.13 7.01 -27.24
N GLU A 188 5.28 7.83 -27.85
CA GLU A 188 4.02 8.32 -27.26
C GLU A 188 3.08 7.17 -26.89
N GLN A 189 2.86 6.22 -27.81
CA GLN A 189 2.01 5.06 -27.56
C GLN A 189 2.56 4.17 -26.44
N GLY A 190 3.88 3.95 -26.41
CA GLY A 190 4.53 3.21 -25.34
C GLY A 190 4.38 3.90 -23.98
N ILE A 191 4.56 5.22 -23.93
CA ILE A 191 4.39 6.02 -22.71
C ILE A 191 2.94 5.96 -22.23
N GLN A 192 1.97 6.15 -23.14
CA GLN A 192 0.55 6.08 -22.80
C GLN A 192 0.16 4.69 -22.28
N HIS A 193 0.70 3.62 -22.85
CA HIS A 193 0.48 2.26 -22.37
C HIS A 193 1.00 2.06 -20.93
N LEU A 194 2.22 2.53 -20.63
CA LEU A 194 2.77 2.44 -19.27
C LEU A 194 1.95 3.29 -18.27
N LYS A 195 1.48 4.46 -18.71
CA LYS A 195 0.61 5.33 -17.93
C LYS A 195 -0.71 4.64 -17.57
N ASP A 196 -1.38 4.02 -18.54
CA ASP A 196 -2.63 3.29 -18.32
C ASP A 196 -2.40 2.10 -17.38
N LYS A 197 -1.26 1.42 -17.53
CA LYS A 197 -0.88 0.28 -16.69
C LYS A 197 -0.62 0.68 -15.24
N LEU A 198 0.09 1.79 -15.04
CA LEU A 198 0.33 2.38 -13.71
C LEU A 198 -0.99 2.81 -13.06
N GLN A 199 -1.92 3.41 -13.82
CA GLN A 199 -3.25 3.76 -13.32
C GLN A 199 -4.05 2.54 -12.84
N ILE A 200 -3.98 1.42 -13.57
CA ILE A 200 -4.62 0.16 -13.16
C ILE A 200 -3.98 -0.40 -11.88
N GLN A 201 -2.67 -0.27 -11.73
CA GLN A 201 -1.93 -0.70 -10.54
C GLN A 201 -2.33 0.14 -9.32
N GLU A 202 -2.33 1.46 -9.44
CA GLU A 202 -2.68 2.39 -8.37
C GLU A 202 -4.15 2.26 -7.95
N HIS A 203 -5.05 2.01 -8.91
CA HIS A 203 -6.43 1.65 -8.59
C HIS A 203 -6.54 0.33 -7.80
N ALA A 204 -5.67 -0.62 -8.09
CA ALA A 204 -5.66 -1.92 -7.41
C ALA A 204 -5.19 -1.78 -5.95
N LEU A 205 -4.06 -1.10 -5.76
CA LEU A 205 -3.38 -0.97 -4.47
C LEU A 205 -4.07 0.05 -3.56
N ASN A 206 -4.34 1.24 -4.09
CA ASN A 206 -4.80 2.39 -3.34
C ASN A 206 -6.23 2.79 -3.71
N GLY A 207 -6.80 2.24 -4.79
CA GLY A 207 -8.04 2.74 -5.42
C GLY A 207 -7.98 4.22 -5.81
N ALA A 208 -6.75 4.72 -6.00
CA ALA A 208 -6.45 6.01 -6.60
C ALA A 208 -6.22 5.78 -8.10
N ASP A 209 -7.15 6.22 -8.93
CA ASP A 209 -7.06 6.10 -10.40
C ASP A 209 -7.11 7.45 -11.10
N GLU A 210 -7.28 8.55 -10.37
CA GLU A 210 -7.30 9.87 -10.96
C GLU A 210 -5.88 10.42 -11.02
N LEU A 211 -5.35 10.48 -12.24
CA LEU A 211 -4.03 11.01 -12.49
C LEU A 211 -3.96 12.51 -12.17
N ILE A 212 -2.92 12.88 -11.43
CA ILE A 212 -2.51 14.25 -11.16
C ILE A 212 -1.34 14.62 -12.08
N LEU A 213 -0.26 13.84 -12.00
CA LEU A 213 1.01 14.15 -12.65
C LEU A 213 1.54 12.90 -13.32
N PHE A 214 2.05 13.02 -14.53
CA PHE A 214 2.80 11.94 -15.17
C PHE A 214 4.00 12.50 -15.90
N ASN A 215 5.20 12.17 -15.43
CA ASN A 215 6.45 12.69 -15.96
C ASN A 215 7.35 11.57 -16.46
N CYS A 216 7.90 11.77 -17.65
CA CYS A 216 8.98 10.96 -18.23
C CYS A 216 10.30 11.70 -18.10
N GLU A 217 11.26 11.13 -17.37
CA GLU A 217 12.59 11.72 -17.21
C GLU A 217 13.52 11.17 -18.28
N PHE A 218 13.42 11.68 -19.51
CA PHE A 218 14.15 11.18 -20.67
C PHE A 218 15.67 11.13 -20.49
N ASP A 219 16.25 12.05 -19.73
CA ASP A 219 17.68 12.06 -19.41
C ASP A 219 18.10 10.89 -18.52
N ASN A 220 17.16 10.31 -17.77
CA ASN A 220 17.35 9.15 -16.92
C ASN A 220 16.95 7.83 -17.60
N TYR A 221 16.63 7.86 -18.90
CA TYR A 221 16.41 6.63 -19.67
C TYR A 221 17.75 5.95 -19.93
N GLU A 222 17.73 4.62 -20.15
CA GLU A 222 18.92 3.89 -20.59
C GLU A 222 18.64 3.18 -21.92
N PRO A 223 19.19 3.67 -23.05
CA PRO A 223 20.00 4.89 -23.19
C PRO A 223 19.18 6.20 -23.02
N PRO A 224 19.81 7.32 -22.62
CA PRO A 224 19.13 8.61 -22.48
C PRO A 224 18.54 9.10 -23.81
N LEU A 225 17.39 9.76 -23.73
CA LEU A 225 16.73 10.40 -24.86
C LEU A 225 16.72 11.91 -24.70
N SER A 226 16.71 12.65 -25.81
CA SER A 226 16.53 14.11 -25.76
C SER A 226 15.10 14.46 -25.39
N SER A 227 14.92 15.41 -24.47
CA SER A 227 13.60 15.95 -24.11
C SER A 227 12.85 16.62 -25.26
N ASN A 228 13.55 17.06 -26.31
CA ASN A 228 12.97 17.67 -27.52
C ASN A 228 12.62 16.64 -28.62
N LEU A 229 12.73 15.35 -28.34
CA LEU A 229 12.44 14.29 -29.30
C LEU A 229 10.94 14.28 -29.65
N ASP A 230 10.62 14.18 -30.94
CA ASP A 230 9.23 13.93 -31.37
C ASP A 230 8.76 12.56 -30.87
N GLN A 231 7.73 12.56 -30.02
CA GLN A 231 7.20 11.35 -29.40
C GLN A 231 6.45 10.45 -30.40
N ASN A 232 6.12 10.95 -31.60
CA ASN A 232 5.51 10.15 -32.66
C ASN A 232 6.50 9.22 -33.38
N ILE A 233 7.78 9.24 -33.01
CA ILE A 233 8.80 8.38 -33.61
C ILE A 233 8.63 6.93 -33.12
N LEU A 234 8.72 5.97 -34.06
CA LEU A 234 8.75 4.54 -33.74
C LEU A 234 9.96 4.18 -32.87
N LEU A 235 9.76 3.28 -31.89
CA LEU A 235 10.85 2.82 -31.03
C LEU A 235 12.00 2.17 -31.82
N HIS A 236 11.71 1.55 -32.97
CA HIS A 236 12.71 1.05 -33.90
C HIS A 236 13.69 2.15 -34.31
N ASN A 237 13.18 3.32 -34.70
CA ASN A 237 14.03 4.42 -35.16
C ASN A 237 14.91 5.00 -34.05
N ILE A 238 14.45 4.91 -32.81
CA ILE A 238 15.19 5.34 -31.62
C ILE A 238 16.32 4.34 -31.31
N TYR A 239 16.02 3.04 -31.31
CA TYR A 239 16.92 2.03 -30.72
C TYR A 239 17.67 1.15 -31.73
N LYS A 240 17.42 1.25 -33.04
CA LYS A 240 18.03 0.38 -34.09
C LYS A 240 19.55 0.36 -34.12
N HIS A 241 20.21 1.36 -33.54
CA HIS A 241 21.66 1.47 -33.53
C HIS A 241 22.32 0.83 -32.29
N LEU A 242 21.52 0.33 -31.33
CA LEU A 242 22.04 -0.31 -30.14
C LEU A 242 22.58 -1.73 -30.44
N PRO A 243 23.65 -2.17 -29.78
CA PRO A 243 24.14 -3.54 -29.88
C PRO A 243 23.04 -4.56 -29.56
N HIS A 244 23.01 -5.67 -30.29
CA HIS A 244 22.02 -6.75 -30.14
C HIS A 244 20.56 -6.40 -30.46
N TYR A 245 20.28 -5.17 -30.95
CA TYR A 245 18.94 -4.83 -31.44
C TYR A 245 18.49 -5.82 -32.53
N PRO A 246 17.23 -6.27 -32.51
CA PRO A 246 16.12 -5.86 -31.63
C PRO A 246 15.98 -6.65 -30.31
N ASN A 247 16.89 -7.59 -30.02
CA ASN A 247 16.86 -8.37 -28.78
C ASN A 247 17.53 -7.64 -27.61
N ILE A 248 16.89 -6.58 -27.12
CA ILE A 248 17.43 -5.69 -26.08
C ILE A 248 16.40 -5.35 -25.00
N GLN A 249 16.90 -4.87 -23.87
CA GLN A 249 16.11 -4.26 -22.81
C GLN A 249 16.56 -2.80 -22.68
N VAL A 250 15.59 -1.88 -22.63
CA VAL A 250 15.84 -0.45 -22.41
C VAL A 250 15.14 -0.01 -21.15
N TYR A 251 15.67 0.98 -20.43
CA TYR A 251 15.09 1.46 -19.18
C TYR A 251 14.39 2.81 -19.39
N TRP A 252 13.13 2.92 -18.95
CA TRP A 252 12.35 4.15 -18.96
C TRP A 252 12.01 4.56 -17.52
N GLN A 253 12.45 5.76 -17.14
CA GLN A 253 12.12 6.35 -15.85
C GLN A 253 10.82 7.15 -15.93
N ILE A 254 9.76 6.61 -15.33
CA ILE A 254 8.45 7.27 -15.24
C ILE A 254 8.13 7.62 -13.79
N LYS A 255 7.37 8.70 -13.60
CA LYS A 255 6.83 9.13 -12.31
C LYS A 255 5.34 9.42 -12.47
N GLY A 256 4.50 8.86 -11.60
CA GLY A 256 3.05 9.07 -11.62
C GLY A 256 2.52 9.52 -10.26
N GLY A 257 1.76 10.60 -10.23
CA GLY A 257 0.99 11.02 -9.05
C GLY A 257 -0.48 10.74 -9.26
N PHE A 258 -1.13 10.05 -8.32
CA PHE A 258 -2.56 9.70 -8.39
C PHE A 258 -3.28 10.10 -7.11
N ILE A 259 -4.56 10.42 -7.23
CA ILE A 259 -5.48 10.64 -6.11
C ILE A 259 -6.71 9.76 -6.21
N VAL A 260 -7.36 9.59 -5.06
CA VAL A 260 -8.71 9.08 -4.99
C VAL A 260 -9.66 10.18 -5.48
N PRO A 261 -10.52 9.90 -6.49
CA PRO A 261 -11.52 10.85 -6.95
C PRO A 261 -12.44 11.29 -5.82
N TYR A 262 -12.79 12.58 -5.79
CA TYR A 262 -13.64 13.17 -4.74
C TYR A 262 -14.91 12.37 -4.46
N LYS A 263 -15.59 11.90 -5.51
CA LYS A 263 -16.82 11.09 -5.41
C LYS A 263 -16.68 9.78 -4.63
N ARG A 264 -15.45 9.24 -4.51
CA ARG A 264 -15.14 8.03 -3.73
C ARG A 264 -14.55 8.35 -2.37
N THR A 265 -14.34 9.62 -2.04
CA THR A 265 -13.87 10.03 -0.71
C THR A 265 -15.01 10.15 0.30
N ILE A 266 -14.66 10.16 1.58
CA ILE A 266 -15.61 10.32 2.69
C ILE A 266 -15.33 11.62 3.44
N GLY A 267 -16.40 12.26 3.90
CA GLY A 267 -16.30 13.41 4.79
C GLY A 267 -16.05 12.97 6.22
N ILE A 268 -15.45 13.86 7.01
CA ILE A 268 -15.17 13.61 8.42
C ILE A 268 -16.41 13.91 9.28
N GLU A 269 -17.22 14.89 8.90
CA GLU A 269 -18.45 15.23 9.64
C GLU A 269 -19.56 14.19 9.40
N ARG A 270 -19.77 13.30 10.38
CA ARG A 270 -20.93 12.39 10.39
C ARG A 270 -22.00 12.93 11.33
N SER A 271 -23.02 13.57 10.75
CA SER A 271 -24.17 14.09 11.49
C SER A 271 -25.11 12.99 12.00
N ASN A 272 -25.06 11.76 11.45
CA ASN A 272 -25.89 10.64 11.91
C ASN A 272 -25.18 9.29 11.65
N LEU A 273 -24.43 8.76 12.62
CA LEU A 273 -24.09 7.34 12.58
C LEU A 273 -25.40 6.55 12.77
N PRO A 274 -25.76 5.61 11.87
CA PRO A 274 -26.92 4.77 12.09
C PRO A 274 -26.77 4.03 13.41
N LYS A 275 -27.83 4.01 14.23
CA LYS A 275 -27.89 3.20 15.46
C LYS A 275 -27.56 1.76 15.07
N GLY A 276 -26.36 1.32 15.40
CA GLY A 276 -25.79 0.08 14.91
C GLY A 276 -26.64 -1.13 15.30
N ILE A 277 -26.62 -2.14 14.43
CA ILE A 277 -27.01 -3.50 14.78
C ILE A 277 -26.20 -3.88 16.02
N SER A 278 -26.89 -4.34 17.06
CA SER A 278 -26.29 -4.84 18.30
C SER A 278 -25.39 -6.04 17.97
N ILE A 279 -24.09 -5.80 17.78
CA ILE A 279 -23.06 -6.86 17.77
C ILE A 279 -22.81 -7.21 19.24
N GLN A 280 -23.77 -7.92 19.83
CA GLN A 280 -23.63 -8.53 21.14
C GLN A 280 -22.78 -9.78 20.97
N ASP A 281 -21.57 -9.80 21.53
CA ASP A 281 -21.04 -10.97 22.26
C ASP A 281 -19.60 -10.80 22.79
N ILE A 282 -18.90 -9.69 22.52
CA ILE A 282 -17.57 -9.43 23.11
C ILE A 282 -17.48 -7.97 23.56
N VAL A 283 -17.99 -7.68 24.75
CA VAL A 283 -17.69 -6.43 25.44
C VAL A 283 -16.48 -6.70 26.32
N ILE A 284 -15.30 -6.24 25.90
CA ILE A 284 -14.14 -6.14 26.80
C ILE A 284 -14.46 -4.98 27.75
N PRO A 285 -14.44 -5.18 29.08
CA PRO A 285 -14.49 -4.08 30.00
C PRO A 285 -13.30 -3.15 29.72
N SER A 286 -13.57 -1.88 29.39
CA SER A 286 -12.54 -0.87 29.06
C SER A 286 -11.50 -0.65 30.17
N SER A 287 -11.73 -1.20 31.37
CA SER A 287 -10.96 -1.00 32.59
C SER A 287 -9.64 -1.79 32.69
N GLN A 288 -9.34 -2.71 31.76
CA GLN A 288 -8.15 -3.58 31.80
C GLN A 288 -6.96 -3.15 30.92
N LYS A 289 -6.98 -1.95 30.31
CA LYS A 289 -5.79 -1.42 29.62
C LYS A 289 -4.68 -1.13 30.66
N ARG A 290 -3.57 -1.88 30.59
CA ARG A 290 -2.34 -1.61 31.37
C ARG A 290 -1.78 -0.24 30.98
N THR A 291 -0.81 0.27 31.75
CA THR A 291 -0.06 1.49 31.42
C THR A 291 0.48 1.41 29.99
N PHE A 292 -0.17 2.14 29.09
CA PHE A 292 0.05 2.12 27.65
C PHE A 292 0.76 3.40 27.28
N ASN A 293 2.00 3.29 26.81
CA ASN A 293 2.76 4.41 26.27
C ASN A 293 3.16 4.10 24.83
N PRO A 294 2.45 4.65 23.83
CA PRO A 294 2.69 4.35 22.42
C PRO A 294 3.88 5.11 21.80
N PHE A 295 4.64 5.86 22.59
CA PHE A 295 5.66 6.77 22.08
C PHE A 295 7.07 6.20 22.04
N LEU A 296 7.78 6.53 20.95
CA LEU A 296 9.23 6.53 20.86
C LEU A 296 9.74 7.96 21.07
N TYR A 297 10.17 8.29 22.27
CA TYR A 297 10.54 9.66 22.66
C TYR A 297 11.82 10.19 22.01
N GLU A 298 12.76 9.29 21.73
CA GLU A 298 13.93 9.57 20.91
C GLU A 298 13.59 9.12 19.51
N CYS A 299 13.70 9.98 18.48
CA CYS A 299 13.53 9.58 17.08
C CYS A 299 14.65 8.60 16.67
N ASP A 300 14.55 7.36 17.14
CA ASP A 300 15.50 6.28 16.96
C ASP A 300 15.08 5.48 15.73
N LEU A 301 15.43 6.04 14.56
CA LEU A 301 15.17 5.40 13.28
C LEU A 301 15.85 4.03 13.17
N HIS A 302 16.93 3.80 13.91
CA HIS A 302 17.61 2.51 13.92
C HIS A 302 16.73 1.44 14.56
N LYS A 303 16.05 1.73 15.68
CA LYS A 303 15.05 0.80 16.26
C LYS A 303 13.89 0.52 15.33
N LEU A 304 13.34 1.55 14.68
CA LEU A 304 12.27 1.37 13.70
C LEU A 304 12.74 0.54 12.50
N LYS A 305 13.95 0.80 12.00
CA LYS A 305 14.54 0.02 10.92
C LYS A 305 14.74 -1.45 11.30
N ILE A 306 15.18 -1.74 12.53
CA ILE A 306 15.28 -3.12 13.03
C ILE A 306 13.90 -3.81 13.03
N ILE A 307 12.84 -3.10 13.41
CA ILE A 307 11.47 -3.63 13.33
C ILE A 307 11.17 -4.04 11.89
N GLU A 308 11.39 -3.14 10.93
CA GLU A 308 11.11 -3.40 9.51
C GLU A 308 11.96 -4.53 8.93
N ASP A 309 13.27 -4.53 9.19
CA ASP A 309 14.18 -5.60 8.73
C ASP A 309 13.73 -6.97 9.26
N ASN A 310 13.30 -7.03 10.52
CA ASN A 310 12.78 -8.27 11.12
C ASN A 310 11.47 -8.70 10.46
N LEU A 311 10.53 -7.78 10.22
CA LEU A 311 9.25 -8.07 9.58
C LEU A 311 9.44 -8.54 8.13
N HIS A 312 10.28 -7.87 7.35
CA HIS A 312 10.59 -8.25 5.97
C HIS A 312 11.34 -9.58 5.85
N SER A 313 12.04 -10.02 6.89
CA SER A 313 12.73 -11.32 6.90
C SER A 313 11.77 -12.52 7.01
N ILE A 314 10.52 -12.30 7.41
CA ILE A 314 9.54 -13.35 7.64
C ILE A 314 8.94 -13.79 6.30
N LYS A 315 9.28 -15.01 5.89
CA LYS A 315 8.69 -15.61 4.70
C LYS A 315 7.25 -16.04 4.98
N PRO A 316 6.27 -15.63 4.17
CA PRO A 316 4.90 -16.09 4.34
C PRO A 316 4.82 -17.61 4.13
N SER A 317 4.06 -18.28 4.99
CA SER A 317 3.81 -19.73 4.92
C SER A 317 2.58 -20.09 4.07
N SER A 318 1.93 -19.10 3.48
CA SER A 318 0.73 -19.22 2.66
C SER A 318 0.62 -18.02 1.71
N ASN A 319 0.01 -18.22 0.53
CA ASN A 319 -0.37 -17.13 -0.37
C ASN A 319 -1.78 -16.56 -0.03
N ASN A 320 -2.34 -16.91 1.13
CA ASN A 320 -3.62 -16.36 1.60
C ASN A 320 -3.41 -15.55 2.87
N GLU A 321 -3.53 -14.24 2.74
CA GLU A 321 -3.28 -13.23 3.78
C GLU A 321 -4.20 -13.42 4.99
N LEU A 322 -5.46 -13.81 4.76
CA LEU A 322 -6.40 -14.05 5.85
C LEU A 322 -6.04 -15.31 6.65
N LYS A 323 -5.52 -16.35 5.98
CA LYS A 323 -5.00 -17.54 6.67
C LYS A 323 -3.77 -17.19 7.50
N LEU A 324 -2.86 -16.38 6.97
CA LEU A 324 -1.69 -15.89 7.70
C LEU A 324 -2.10 -15.13 8.97
N LEU A 325 -3.04 -14.19 8.84
CA LEU A 325 -3.55 -13.40 9.96
C LEU A 325 -4.22 -14.28 11.02
N PHE A 326 -5.11 -15.19 10.62
CA PHE A 326 -5.78 -16.08 11.57
C PHE A 326 -4.82 -17.07 12.23
N HIS A 327 -3.87 -17.61 11.46
CA HIS A 327 -2.84 -18.49 11.98
C HIS A 327 -2.01 -17.78 13.06
N GLU A 328 -1.59 -16.54 12.80
CA GLU A 328 -0.88 -15.70 13.77
C GLU A 328 -1.70 -15.45 15.05
N VAL A 329 -2.97 -15.08 14.91
CA VAL A 329 -3.87 -14.83 16.06
C VAL A 329 -4.05 -16.11 16.89
N ILE A 330 -4.23 -17.26 16.25
CA ILE A 330 -4.36 -18.56 16.94
C ILE A 330 -3.05 -18.96 17.61
N LYS A 331 -1.92 -18.74 16.94
CA LYS A 331 -0.57 -19.04 17.45
C LYS A 331 -0.23 -18.22 18.70
N ASN A 332 -0.77 -17.01 18.81
CA ASN A 332 -0.61 -16.15 19.97
C ASN A 332 -1.70 -16.38 21.05
N ASP A 333 -2.42 -17.50 21.00
CA ASP A 333 -3.46 -17.90 21.97
C ASP A 333 -4.74 -17.04 21.98
N TYR A 334 -5.09 -16.45 20.83
CA TYR A 334 -6.29 -15.62 20.66
C TYR A 334 -7.34 -16.23 19.72
N LEU A 335 -7.41 -17.57 19.61
CA LEU A 335 -8.47 -18.25 18.86
C LEU A 335 -9.87 -17.79 19.28
N THR A 336 -10.04 -17.46 20.56
CA THR A 336 -11.31 -16.97 21.11
C THR A 336 -11.82 -15.71 20.39
N ASP A 337 -10.95 -14.84 19.88
CA ASP A 337 -11.35 -13.62 19.15
C ASP A 337 -11.90 -13.89 17.74
N LEU A 338 -11.64 -15.09 17.20
CA LEU A 338 -12.11 -15.53 15.88
C LEU A 338 -13.43 -16.31 15.94
N VAL A 339 -13.85 -16.78 17.13
CA VAL A 339 -14.99 -17.70 17.31
C VAL A 339 -16.01 -17.20 18.33
N CYS A 340 -17.27 -17.60 18.15
CA CYS A 340 -18.36 -17.20 19.04
C CYS A 340 -18.32 -17.93 20.40
N ARG A 341 -19.00 -17.35 21.40
CA ARG A 341 -19.02 -17.85 22.78
C ARG A 341 -19.49 -19.31 22.91
N LYS A 342 -20.41 -19.77 22.06
CA LYS A 342 -20.92 -21.16 22.08
C LYS A 342 -19.83 -22.18 21.74
N LEU A 343 -18.95 -21.86 20.78
CA LEU A 343 -17.84 -22.74 20.38
C LEU A 343 -16.71 -22.72 21.41
N ARG A 344 -16.52 -21.60 22.12
CA ARG A 344 -15.55 -21.52 23.23
C ARG A 344 -15.81 -22.58 24.32
N LEU A 345 -17.07 -22.97 24.52
CA LEU A 345 -17.45 -23.99 25.51
C LEU A 345 -17.07 -25.42 25.11
N GLN A 346 -16.79 -25.67 23.82
CA GLN A 346 -16.39 -27.00 23.32
C GLN A 346 -14.90 -27.30 23.54
N GLY A 347 -14.11 -26.29 23.92
CA GLY A 347 -12.66 -26.38 24.09
C GLY A 347 -11.88 -25.95 22.83
N GLU A 348 -10.75 -25.28 23.05
CA GLU A 348 -9.92 -24.73 21.97
C GLU A 348 -9.34 -25.83 21.08
N GLU A 349 -8.90 -26.95 21.66
CA GLU A 349 -8.29 -28.05 20.91
C GLU A 349 -9.27 -28.71 19.92
N VAL A 350 -10.55 -28.84 20.31
CA VAL A 350 -11.60 -29.34 19.41
C VAL A 350 -11.78 -28.37 18.23
N THR A 351 -11.77 -27.07 18.52
CA THR A 351 -11.91 -26.03 17.48
C THR A 351 -10.70 -26.02 16.54
N LYS A 352 -9.46 -26.11 17.08
CA LYS A 352 -8.22 -26.21 16.30
C LYS A 352 -8.22 -27.43 15.36
N GLN A 353 -8.72 -28.58 15.84
CA GLN A 353 -8.88 -29.77 15.00
C GLN A 353 -9.90 -29.55 13.87
N GLN A 354 -11.05 -28.92 14.16
CA GLN A 354 -12.08 -28.66 13.14
C GLN A 354 -11.62 -27.70 12.02
N ILE A 355 -10.74 -26.74 12.33
CA ILE A 355 -10.16 -25.82 11.35
C ILE A 355 -8.84 -26.32 10.76
N ASN A 356 -8.42 -27.54 11.11
CA ASN A 356 -7.15 -28.14 10.68
C ASN A 356 -5.94 -27.22 10.95
N TYR A 357 -5.86 -26.66 12.17
CA TYR A 357 -4.76 -25.80 12.56
C TYR A 357 -3.45 -26.59 12.68
N ASN A 358 -2.45 -26.20 11.88
CA ASN A 358 -1.09 -26.70 11.95
C ASN A 358 -0.15 -25.55 12.32
N GLU A 359 0.51 -25.64 13.46
CA GLU A 359 1.41 -24.59 13.97
C GLU A 359 2.51 -24.19 12.98
N LYS A 360 2.92 -25.10 12.09
CA LYS A 360 4.01 -24.88 11.12
C LYS A 360 3.54 -24.36 9.77
N SER A 361 2.24 -24.41 9.47
CA SER A 361 1.71 -24.15 8.13
C SER A 361 0.35 -23.46 8.17
N ALA A 362 0.31 -22.20 7.71
CA ALA A 362 -0.96 -21.48 7.57
C ALA A 362 -1.80 -21.99 6.39
N ASP A 363 -1.19 -22.59 5.36
CA ASP A 363 -1.89 -23.07 4.16
C ASP A 363 -2.94 -24.16 4.46
N GLU A 364 -2.70 -24.95 5.51
CA GLU A 364 -3.58 -26.04 5.92
C GLU A 364 -4.85 -25.55 6.64
N LEU A 365 -4.87 -24.29 7.08
CA LEU A 365 -5.97 -23.71 7.83
C LEU A 365 -7.24 -23.65 6.98
N ILE A 366 -8.34 -24.16 7.52
CA ILE A 366 -9.65 -24.15 6.87
C ILE A 366 -10.43 -22.91 7.34
N LEU A 367 -10.72 -22.02 6.39
CA LEU A 367 -11.54 -20.84 6.62
C LEU A 367 -13.03 -21.19 6.51
N SER A 368 -13.64 -21.61 7.61
CA SER A 368 -15.08 -21.92 7.68
C SER A 368 -15.83 -20.89 8.51
N ASP A 369 -16.79 -20.20 7.90
CA ASP A 369 -17.66 -19.20 8.57
C ASP A 369 -18.62 -19.79 9.61
N LYS A 370 -18.80 -21.12 9.60
CA LYS A 370 -19.53 -21.85 10.64
C LYS A 370 -18.75 -21.97 11.95
N ILE A 371 -17.41 -21.99 11.87
CA ILE A 371 -16.52 -22.16 13.02
C ILE A 371 -15.90 -20.80 13.38
N LEU A 372 -15.25 -20.16 12.41
CA LEU A 372 -14.62 -18.85 12.52
C LEU A 372 -15.68 -17.77 12.26
N THR A 373 -16.53 -17.54 13.25
CA THR A 373 -17.70 -16.68 13.13
C THR A 373 -17.36 -15.22 12.80
N ILE A 374 -16.13 -14.78 13.08
CA ILE A 374 -15.62 -13.48 12.66
C ILE A 374 -15.77 -13.26 11.14
N LEU A 375 -15.67 -14.32 10.33
CA LEU A 375 -15.85 -14.23 8.88
C LEU A 375 -17.24 -13.67 8.49
N ASN A 376 -18.28 -13.92 9.28
CA ASN A 376 -19.61 -13.36 9.02
C ASN A 376 -19.65 -11.86 9.30
N GLU A 377 -19.00 -11.41 10.38
CA GLU A 377 -18.86 -9.98 10.68
C GLU A 377 -18.08 -9.27 9.58
N LEU A 378 -16.98 -9.88 9.11
CA LEU A 378 -16.20 -9.34 8.00
C LEU A 378 -17.00 -9.23 6.71
N LYS A 379 -17.88 -10.20 6.40
CA LYS A 379 -18.76 -10.11 5.22
C LYS A 379 -19.74 -8.94 5.35
N ILE A 380 -20.26 -8.68 6.53
CA ILE A 380 -21.17 -7.54 6.77
C ILE A 380 -20.40 -6.23 6.59
N LEU A 381 -19.25 -6.09 7.25
CA LEU A 381 -18.41 -4.89 7.19
C LEU A 381 -17.86 -4.64 5.79
N PHE A 382 -17.51 -5.69 5.05
CA PHE A 382 -17.05 -5.56 3.67
C PHE A 382 -18.13 -4.94 2.78
N HIS A 383 -19.41 -5.21 3.03
CA HIS A 383 -20.54 -4.65 2.30
C HIS A 383 -21.13 -3.39 2.93
N ASP A 384 -20.47 -2.80 3.93
CA ASP A 384 -20.90 -1.53 4.52
C ASP A 384 -20.96 -0.45 3.44
N ASP A 385 -21.99 0.40 3.50
CA ASP A 385 -22.23 1.46 2.51
C ASP A 385 -21.04 2.42 2.38
N ILE A 386 -20.30 2.64 3.47
CA ILE A 386 -19.10 3.48 3.47
C ILE A 386 -17.99 2.81 2.64
N HIS A 387 -17.75 1.52 2.85
CA HIS A 387 -16.77 0.78 2.08
C HIS A 387 -17.16 0.71 0.59
N LYS A 388 -18.45 0.51 0.31
CA LYS A 388 -19.01 0.52 -1.05
C LYS A 388 -18.87 1.88 -1.73
N GLN A 389 -19.17 2.98 -1.04
CA GLN A 389 -19.01 4.34 -1.54
C GLN A 389 -17.55 4.61 -1.96
N MET A 390 -16.59 4.11 -1.18
CA MET A 390 -15.17 4.21 -1.50
C MET A 390 -14.73 3.32 -2.67
N GLY A 391 -15.58 2.42 -3.17
CA GLY A 391 -15.22 1.47 -4.23
C GLY A 391 -14.49 0.23 -3.71
N TYR A 392 -14.81 -0.20 -2.49
CA TYR A 392 -14.21 -1.34 -1.80
C TYR A 392 -12.68 -1.24 -1.64
N PRO A 393 -12.07 -0.15 -1.17
CA PRO A 393 -10.62 0.00 -1.12
C PRO A 393 -9.90 -1.09 -0.31
N LEU A 394 -10.51 -1.60 0.76
CA LEU A 394 -9.92 -2.58 1.66
C LEU A 394 -10.18 -4.02 1.21
N GLN A 395 -9.18 -4.88 1.43
CA GLN A 395 -9.33 -6.32 1.32
C GLN A 395 -9.92 -6.90 2.61
N PHE A 396 -10.32 -8.17 2.56
CA PHE A 396 -10.95 -8.85 3.69
C PHE A 396 -10.04 -8.90 4.94
N TYR A 397 -8.74 -9.10 4.75
CA TYR A 397 -7.75 -9.15 5.82
C TYR A 397 -7.44 -7.74 6.40
N HIS A 398 -7.52 -6.68 5.60
CA HIS A 398 -7.42 -5.29 6.10
C HIS A 398 -8.55 -4.98 7.08
N ILE A 399 -9.81 -5.25 6.70
CA ILE A 399 -10.97 -5.04 7.58
C ILE A 399 -10.84 -5.90 8.84
N CYS A 400 -10.33 -7.13 8.70
CA CYS A 400 -10.09 -7.99 9.83
C CYS A 400 -9.02 -7.46 10.79
N ALA A 401 -7.91 -6.92 10.28
CA ALA A 401 -6.86 -6.34 11.10
C ALA A 401 -7.41 -5.16 11.93
N VAL A 402 -8.18 -4.27 11.31
CA VAL A 402 -8.85 -3.17 12.01
C VAL A 402 -9.84 -3.68 13.05
N LEU A 403 -10.67 -4.69 12.71
CA LEU A 403 -11.64 -5.27 13.65
C LEU A 403 -10.95 -5.95 14.85
N LEU A 404 -9.85 -6.66 14.62
CA LEU A 404 -9.03 -7.28 15.68
C LEU A 404 -8.39 -6.22 16.59
N TYR A 405 -7.96 -5.10 16.02
CA TYR A 405 -7.41 -4.00 16.80
C TYR A 405 -8.49 -3.29 17.64
N CYS A 406 -9.58 -2.86 17.03
CA CYS A 406 -10.59 -2.05 17.70
C CYS A 406 -11.45 -2.86 18.68
N GLY A 407 -11.72 -4.13 18.37
CA GLY A 407 -12.86 -4.85 18.94
C GLY A 407 -12.55 -6.16 19.66
N ARG A 408 -11.28 -6.56 19.79
CA ARG A 408 -10.89 -7.90 20.24
C ARG A 408 -9.80 -7.87 21.31
N ALA A 409 -9.71 -8.96 22.09
CA ALA A 409 -8.85 -9.02 23.26
C ALA A 409 -7.36 -9.11 22.88
N SER A 410 -7.07 -9.66 21.70
CA SER A 410 -5.76 -9.73 21.08
C SER A 410 -5.07 -8.38 21.02
N ASN A 411 -5.81 -7.28 20.83
CA ASN A 411 -5.24 -5.94 20.78
C ASN A 411 -4.43 -5.60 22.05
N ILE A 412 -4.88 -6.02 23.24
CA ILE A 412 -4.17 -5.69 24.48
C ILE A 412 -2.75 -6.24 24.44
N GLN A 413 -2.59 -7.50 24.05
CA GLN A 413 -1.29 -8.16 23.98
C GLN A 413 -0.47 -7.72 22.77
N PHE A 414 -1.11 -7.55 21.61
CA PHE A 414 -0.52 -6.93 20.42
C PHE A 414 0.14 -5.59 20.76
N SER A 415 -0.64 -4.66 21.33
CA SER A 415 -0.18 -3.35 21.78
C SER A 415 0.96 -3.43 22.81
N CYS A 416 0.86 -4.35 23.78
CA CYS A 416 1.93 -4.57 24.76
C CYS A 416 3.23 -5.08 24.11
N ASP A 417 3.13 -6.01 23.17
CA ASP A 417 4.28 -6.55 22.45
C ASP A 417 4.93 -5.48 21.55
N GLN A 418 4.14 -4.65 20.85
CA GLN A 418 4.66 -3.53 20.04
C GLN A 418 5.47 -2.53 20.89
N ILE A 419 4.94 -2.13 22.06
CA ILE A 419 5.65 -1.22 22.97
C ILE A 419 6.99 -1.81 23.45
N GLN A 420 7.08 -3.14 23.51
CA GLN A 420 8.30 -3.88 23.86
C GLN A 420 9.18 -4.22 22.64
N PHE A 421 8.92 -3.63 21.48
CA PHE A 421 9.61 -3.89 20.20
C PHE A 421 9.51 -5.35 19.73
N LYS A 422 8.47 -6.08 20.14
CA LYS A 422 8.21 -7.49 19.77
C LYS A 422 7.25 -7.61 18.58
N HIS A 423 7.40 -6.75 17.58
CA HIS A 423 6.58 -6.73 16.37
C HIS A 423 6.61 -8.07 15.60
N TYR A 424 7.74 -8.77 15.65
CA TYR A 424 7.92 -10.08 15.02
C TYR A 424 6.96 -11.19 15.51
N LYS A 425 6.24 -10.97 16.62
CA LYS A 425 5.17 -11.88 17.08
C LYS A 425 3.86 -11.69 16.32
N TRP A 426 3.67 -10.51 15.72
CA TRP A 426 2.46 -10.08 15.07
C TRP A 426 2.72 -9.50 13.66
N PRO A 427 3.58 -10.12 12.84
CA PRO A 427 3.98 -9.54 11.56
C PRO A 427 2.81 -9.24 10.61
N HIS A 428 1.80 -10.09 10.58
CA HIS A 428 0.67 -9.97 9.68
C HIS A 428 -0.36 -8.96 10.20
N LEU A 429 -0.72 -9.03 11.49
CA LEU A 429 -1.63 -8.04 12.08
C LEU A 429 -1.05 -6.63 12.01
N ASP A 430 0.26 -6.48 12.28
CA ASP A 430 0.95 -5.19 12.21
C ASP A 430 0.96 -4.62 10.79
N GLN A 431 1.43 -5.40 9.81
CA GLN A 431 1.50 -4.96 8.41
C GLN A 431 0.11 -4.61 7.86
N TYR A 432 -0.87 -5.49 8.04
CA TYR A 432 -2.21 -5.30 7.48
C TYR A 432 -2.96 -4.14 8.12
N LEU A 433 -2.67 -3.80 9.37
CA LEU A 433 -3.23 -2.63 10.04
C LEU A 433 -2.60 -1.34 9.50
N CYS A 434 -1.26 -1.29 9.33
CA CYS A 434 -0.58 -0.18 8.66
C CYS A 434 -1.14 0.04 7.24
N ASP A 435 -1.27 -1.03 6.44
CA ASP A 435 -1.80 -0.95 5.08
C ASP A 435 -3.24 -0.43 5.08
N ALA A 436 -4.10 -0.96 5.98
CA ALA A 436 -5.49 -0.53 6.09
C ALA A 436 -5.60 0.97 6.42
N ILE A 437 -4.82 1.45 7.39
CA ILE A 437 -4.83 2.86 7.80
C ILE A 437 -4.28 3.73 6.68
N SER A 438 -3.18 3.35 6.04
CA SER A 438 -2.58 4.10 4.93
C SER A 438 -3.53 4.21 3.72
N ILE A 439 -4.24 3.13 3.40
CA ILE A 439 -5.28 3.15 2.37
C ILE A 439 -6.38 4.11 2.78
N LEU A 440 -7.03 3.94 3.93
CA LEU A 440 -8.16 4.78 4.35
C LEU A 440 -7.77 6.26 4.53
N HIS A 441 -6.55 6.55 4.97
CA HIS A 441 -6.00 7.89 5.08
C HIS A 441 -6.08 8.68 3.77
N LYS A 442 -5.98 7.98 2.62
CA LYS A 442 -6.13 8.59 1.28
C LYS A 442 -7.60 8.83 0.90
N TYR A 443 -8.56 8.13 1.50
CA TYR A 443 -9.99 8.26 1.20
C TYR A 443 -10.69 9.33 2.02
N GLU A 444 -10.09 9.77 3.13
CA GLU A 444 -10.65 10.81 3.97
C GLU A 444 -10.26 12.21 3.52
N ARG A 445 -11.26 13.10 3.52
CA ARG A 445 -11.09 14.53 3.23
C ARG A 445 -10.54 15.30 4.43
N ARG A 446 -9.37 14.88 4.91
CA ARG A 446 -8.66 15.45 6.07
C ARG A 446 -8.23 16.90 5.90
N GLU A 447 -8.01 17.30 4.66
CA GLU A 447 -7.74 18.68 4.28
C GLU A 447 -8.93 19.62 4.52
N GLU A 448 -10.16 19.11 4.62
CA GLU A 448 -11.38 19.91 4.81
C GLU A 448 -11.70 20.19 6.30
N ASN A 449 -10.99 19.60 7.26
CA ASN A 449 -11.38 19.62 8.68
C ASN A 449 -10.24 20.09 9.61
N ASP A 450 -10.58 20.80 10.69
CA ASP A 450 -9.72 21.31 11.77
C ASP A 450 -9.97 20.62 13.13
N MET A 451 -10.50 19.39 13.10
CA MET A 451 -10.82 18.57 14.25
C MET A 451 -9.60 18.27 15.12
N GLU A 452 -9.75 18.54 16.40
CA GLU A 452 -8.86 18.11 17.47
C GLU A 452 -9.19 16.67 17.88
N LEU A 453 -8.17 15.90 18.25
CA LEU A 453 -8.37 14.54 18.73
C LEU A 453 -7.74 14.32 20.10
N TYR A 454 -8.29 13.37 20.85
CA TYR A 454 -7.89 13.10 22.21
C TYR A 454 -7.66 11.61 22.46
N CYS A 455 -6.67 11.29 23.29
CA CYS A 455 -6.39 9.92 23.76
C CYS A 455 -6.05 9.93 25.24
N GLY A 456 -6.78 9.15 26.04
CA GLY A 456 -6.51 8.97 27.47
C GLY A 456 -5.53 7.84 27.74
N LEU A 457 -4.43 8.13 28.44
CA LEU A 457 -3.44 7.16 28.88
C LEU A 457 -3.52 6.97 30.40
N LYS A 458 -4.01 5.80 30.82
CA LYS A 458 -4.15 5.44 32.23
C LYS A 458 -2.79 5.26 32.91
N GLY A 459 -2.57 5.96 34.03
CA GLY A 459 -1.38 5.79 34.87
C GLY A 459 -0.05 6.20 34.22
N VAL A 460 -0.12 6.91 33.09
CA VAL A 460 1.07 7.46 32.41
C VAL A 460 1.20 8.93 32.79
N ARG A 461 2.36 9.32 33.28
CA ARG A 461 2.76 10.72 33.49
C ARG A 461 4.19 10.86 33.01
N LEU A 462 4.46 11.86 32.18
CA LEU A 462 5.75 11.99 31.51
C LEU A 462 6.56 13.11 32.16
N GLU A 463 7.67 12.73 32.78
CA GLU A 463 8.58 13.67 33.41
C GLU A 463 9.61 14.22 32.40
N ASN A 464 9.84 15.53 32.44
CA ASN A 464 10.84 16.24 31.63
C ASN A 464 10.59 16.19 30.12
N ILE A 465 9.33 16.27 29.68
CA ILE A 465 8.97 16.28 28.25
C ILE A 465 9.78 17.31 27.46
N GLU A 466 9.87 18.55 27.96
CA GLU A 466 10.57 19.63 27.25
C GLU A 466 12.07 19.34 27.03
N LYS A 467 12.69 18.54 27.91
CA LYS A 467 14.09 18.11 27.78
C LYS A 467 14.24 16.80 27.00
N LYS A 468 13.21 15.95 26.99
CA LYS A 468 13.27 14.57 26.45
C LYS A 468 12.61 14.41 25.08
N ILE A 469 11.68 15.28 24.69
CA ILE A 469 10.86 15.10 23.50
C ILE A 469 10.93 16.39 22.67
N LYS A 470 11.85 16.41 21.69
CA LYS A 470 11.90 17.45 20.66
C LYS A 470 11.24 17.03 19.35
N ALA A 471 11.15 15.72 19.10
CA ALA A 471 10.48 15.07 17.98
C ALA A 471 10.44 13.55 18.29
N GLY A 472 9.34 12.87 18.02
CA GLY A 472 9.13 11.46 18.32
C GLY A 472 8.38 10.71 17.22
N ASN A 473 8.28 9.39 17.40
CA ASN A 473 7.56 8.47 16.51
C ASN A 473 6.56 7.62 17.30
N PHE A 474 5.59 7.03 16.63
CA PHE A 474 4.71 6.02 17.22
C PHE A 474 5.35 4.63 17.09
N ILE A 475 5.62 3.97 18.22
CA ILE A 475 6.05 2.55 18.21
C ILE A 475 4.87 1.60 18.04
N SER A 476 3.67 2.05 18.42
CA SER A 476 2.44 1.29 18.30
C SER A 476 1.33 2.20 17.76
N HIS A 477 0.29 1.57 17.24
CA HIS A 477 -0.89 2.25 16.74
C HIS A 477 -1.58 3.02 17.87
N VAL A 478 -2.20 4.16 17.55
CA VAL A 478 -2.86 5.00 18.56
C VAL A 478 -4.31 5.23 18.20
N SER A 479 -5.19 4.84 19.12
CA SER A 479 -6.63 5.08 19.04
C SER A 479 -6.99 6.41 19.72
N THR A 480 -7.76 7.23 19.01
CA THR A 480 -8.14 8.60 19.40
C THR A 480 -9.62 8.84 19.13
N SER A 481 -10.17 9.90 19.72
CA SER A 481 -11.57 10.31 19.55
C SER A 481 -11.68 11.83 19.48
N ASP A 482 -12.70 12.34 18.81
CA ASP A 482 -13.10 13.76 18.83
C ASP A 482 -13.81 14.14 20.15
N ASP A 483 -14.10 13.17 21.02
CA ASP A 483 -14.71 13.37 22.34
C ASP A 483 -13.66 13.38 23.47
N ILE A 484 -13.39 14.55 24.04
CA ILE A 484 -12.48 14.71 25.17
C ILE A 484 -12.97 14.01 26.43
N GLU A 485 -14.28 13.84 26.63
CA GLU A 485 -14.82 13.13 27.79
C GLU A 485 -14.48 11.65 27.73
N LEU A 486 -14.48 11.06 26.53
CA LEU A 486 -14.02 9.70 26.34
C LEU A 486 -12.55 9.55 26.71
N ALA A 487 -11.69 10.49 26.30
CA ALA A 487 -10.29 10.51 26.70
C ALA A 487 -10.12 10.65 28.23
N ARG A 488 -10.95 11.46 28.90
CA ARG A 488 -10.98 11.56 30.37
C ARG A 488 -11.37 10.25 31.03
N MET A 489 -12.34 9.52 30.48
CA MET A 489 -12.72 8.19 30.96
C MET A 489 -11.57 7.19 30.87
N TYR A 490 -10.85 7.14 29.74
CA TYR A 490 -9.71 6.23 29.57
C TYR A 490 -8.49 6.61 30.39
N ARG A 491 -8.28 7.90 30.65
CA ARG A 491 -7.25 8.37 31.60
C ARG A 491 -7.49 7.84 33.02
N SER A 492 -8.73 7.51 33.40
CA SER A 492 -9.14 7.12 34.77
C SER A 492 -8.92 8.26 35.77
N ASP A 493 -8.46 8.01 36.99
CA ASP A 493 -8.32 9.04 38.05
C ASP A 493 -6.99 9.79 37.94
N GLN A 494 -5.94 9.12 37.46
CA GLN A 494 -4.60 9.67 37.24
C GLN A 494 -4.04 9.20 35.89
N GLY A 495 -3.39 10.11 35.17
CA GLY A 495 -2.75 9.77 33.91
C GLY A 495 -2.53 10.97 33.01
N CYS A 496 -2.42 10.70 31.72
CA CYS A 496 -2.14 11.68 30.68
C CYS A 496 -3.29 11.73 29.67
N ILE A 497 -3.61 12.92 29.17
CA ILE A 497 -4.43 13.10 27.97
C ILE A 497 -3.51 13.60 26.87
N LEU A 498 -3.51 12.90 25.75
CA LEU A 498 -2.89 13.37 24.52
C LEU A 498 -3.92 14.17 23.75
N HIS A 499 -3.55 15.36 23.32
CA HIS A 499 -4.32 16.27 22.48
C HIS A 499 -3.59 16.36 21.15
N PHE A 500 -4.23 16.00 20.04
CA PHE A 500 -3.63 15.94 18.72
C PHE A 500 -4.13 17.10 17.89
N HIS A 501 -3.22 18.05 17.62
CA HIS A 501 -3.47 19.19 16.75
C HIS A 501 -3.92 18.73 15.35
N PRO A 502 -4.79 19.48 14.62
CA PRO A 502 -5.30 19.05 13.32
C PRO A 502 -4.19 18.84 12.27
N SER A 503 -3.03 19.49 12.45
CA SER A 503 -1.84 19.24 11.64
C SER A 503 -1.43 17.76 11.60
N MET A 504 -1.68 17.01 12.68
CA MET A 504 -1.35 15.58 12.77
C MET A 504 -2.16 14.74 11.78
N ARG A 505 -3.44 15.09 11.57
CA ARG A 505 -4.29 14.40 10.59
C ARG A 505 -3.97 14.82 9.16
N ARG A 506 -3.58 16.08 8.96
CA ARG A 506 -3.30 16.64 7.64
C ARG A 506 -1.92 16.24 7.11
N ALA A 507 -0.99 15.90 7.99
CA ALA A 507 0.32 15.39 7.63
C ALA A 507 0.23 14.22 6.65
N SER A 508 1.06 14.23 5.61
CA SER A 508 1.09 13.21 4.57
C SER A 508 1.82 11.93 4.93
N THR A 509 2.50 11.96 6.07
CA THR A 509 3.48 10.98 6.54
C THR A 509 3.11 10.45 7.92
N ILE A 510 1.99 10.92 8.49
CA ILE A 510 1.39 10.42 9.72
C ILE A 510 0.01 9.91 9.36
N ASP A 511 -0.04 8.65 8.91
CA ASP A 511 -1.26 8.05 8.41
C ASP A 511 -2.30 7.92 9.53
N SER A 512 -3.51 8.39 9.25
CA SER A 512 -4.65 8.30 10.17
C SER A 512 -5.98 8.15 9.44
N CYS A 513 -6.94 7.46 10.07
CA CYS A 513 -8.27 7.25 9.51
C CYS A 513 -9.35 7.04 10.59
N ASP A 514 -10.58 7.46 10.29
CA ASP A 514 -11.82 7.11 10.95
C ASP A 514 -12.22 5.66 10.63
N VAL A 515 -12.16 4.82 11.66
CA VAL A 515 -12.55 3.42 11.60
C VAL A 515 -13.86 3.14 12.31
N SER A 516 -14.63 4.17 12.68
CA SER A 516 -15.90 4.05 13.42
C SER A 516 -16.95 3.18 12.73
N TRP A 517 -16.83 2.98 11.42
CA TRP A 517 -17.70 2.10 10.64
C TRP A 517 -17.30 0.61 10.71
N ILE A 518 -16.03 0.32 11.01
CA ILE A 518 -15.52 -1.03 11.27
C ILE A 518 -15.58 -1.36 12.77
N SER A 519 -15.24 -0.38 13.61
CA SER A 519 -15.16 -0.56 15.06
C SER A 519 -16.52 -0.96 15.64
N PRO A 520 -16.57 -1.96 16.54
CA PRO A 520 -17.81 -2.33 17.21
C PRO A 520 -18.30 -1.21 18.15
N PHE A 521 -17.42 -0.29 18.57
CA PHE A 521 -17.71 0.81 19.48
C PHE A 521 -18.06 2.10 18.73
N LYS A 522 -19.13 2.06 17.91
CA LYS A 522 -19.53 3.20 17.04
C LYS A 522 -19.69 4.54 17.75
N HIS A 523 -20.00 4.52 19.04
CA HIS A 523 -20.18 5.73 19.86
C HIS A 523 -18.86 6.43 20.22
N GLU A 524 -17.73 5.72 20.14
CA GLU A 524 -16.40 6.26 20.47
C GLU A 524 -15.81 7.10 19.34
N ARG A 525 -16.38 7.03 18.12
CA ARG A 525 -15.87 7.72 16.91
C ARG A 525 -14.37 7.53 16.73
N GLU A 526 -13.97 6.26 16.82
CA GLU A 526 -12.56 5.88 16.86
C GLU A 526 -11.81 6.29 15.59
N ILE A 527 -10.76 7.08 15.77
CA ILE A 527 -9.80 7.47 14.74
C ILE A 527 -8.45 6.86 15.10
N LEU A 528 -7.91 6.05 14.19
CA LEU A 528 -6.63 5.37 14.36
C LEU A 528 -5.52 6.14 13.67
N PHE A 529 -4.40 6.29 14.37
CA PHE A 529 -3.11 6.62 13.82
C PHE A 529 -2.29 5.35 13.65
N SER A 530 -1.67 5.20 12.49
CA SER A 530 -0.70 4.13 12.24
C SER A 530 0.53 4.32 13.11
N ARG A 531 1.22 3.23 13.46
CA ARG A 531 2.58 3.35 13.96
C ARG A 531 3.49 3.97 12.88
N SER A 532 4.59 4.57 13.30
CA SER A 532 5.58 5.12 12.37
C SER A 532 6.28 3.99 11.62
N TRP A 533 6.50 4.20 10.32
CA TRP A 533 7.19 3.26 9.43
C TRP A 533 8.42 3.91 8.81
N VAL A 534 9.55 3.19 8.74
CA VAL A 534 10.77 3.69 8.09
C VAL A 534 10.89 3.03 6.72
N SER A 535 10.56 3.79 5.67
CA SER A 535 10.85 3.38 4.31
C SER A 535 12.36 3.26 4.06
N PHE A 536 12.80 2.16 3.43
CA PHE A 536 14.19 1.96 3.00
C PHE A 536 14.68 2.99 1.97
N ILE A 537 13.77 3.82 1.45
CA ILE A 537 14.00 4.71 0.32
C ILE A 537 14.56 6.06 0.76
N HIS A 538 14.18 6.55 1.94
CA HIS A 538 14.54 7.89 2.39
C HIS A 538 15.78 7.87 3.28
N ASP A 539 16.61 8.92 3.18
CA ASP A 539 17.72 9.11 4.11
C ASP A 539 17.20 9.47 5.51
N GLU A 540 18.05 9.30 6.52
CA GLU A 540 17.71 9.57 7.92
C GLU A 540 17.25 11.02 8.16
N LYS A 541 17.77 11.97 7.37
CA LYS A 541 17.37 13.38 7.47
C LYS A 541 15.91 13.57 7.01
N THR A 542 15.57 13.01 5.86
CA THR A 542 14.24 13.04 5.27
C THR A 542 13.22 12.36 6.18
N HIS A 543 13.59 11.25 6.82
CA HIS A 543 12.74 10.58 7.81
C HIS A 543 12.46 11.42 9.06
N LYS A 544 13.50 12.04 9.64
CA LYS A 544 13.35 12.92 10.81
C LYS A 544 12.42 14.11 10.53
N GLU A 545 12.51 14.68 9.33
CA GLU A 545 11.71 15.83 8.92
C GLU A 545 10.25 15.49 8.59
N LEU A 546 9.96 14.25 8.17
CA LEU A 546 8.66 13.89 7.62
C LEU A 546 7.78 13.10 8.60
N LEU A 547 8.29 12.07 9.27
CA LEU A 547 7.46 11.09 10.00
C LEU A 547 7.16 11.47 11.45
N SER A 548 7.84 12.50 11.95
CA SER A 548 7.88 12.79 13.38
C SER A 548 6.78 13.76 13.82
N TRP A 549 6.35 13.60 15.06
CA TRP A 549 5.53 14.56 15.80
C TRP A 549 6.33 15.22 16.92
N ASN A 550 5.91 16.40 17.35
CA ASN A 550 6.43 17.06 18.54
C ASN A 550 5.43 16.96 19.68
N ALA A 551 5.89 17.02 20.92
CA ALA A 551 5.03 17.10 22.10
C ALA A 551 5.42 18.29 22.98
N LYS A 552 4.41 18.96 23.52
CA LYS A 552 4.57 19.97 24.57
C LYS A 552 3.53 19.78 25.66
N VAL A 553 3.87 20.17 26.89
CA VAL A 553 2.90 20.20 27.97
C VAL A 553 1.95 21.37 27.72
N GLU A 554 0.67 21.07 27.55
CA GLU A 554 -0.38 22.08 27.36
C GLU A 554 -0.94 22.55 28.71
N SER A 555 -1.19 21.60 29.62
CA SER A 555 -1.57 21.88 31.00
C SER A 555 -1.18 20.70 31.89
N GLU A 556 -0.86 20.97 33.16
CA GLU A 556 -0.54 19.93 34.12
C GLU A 556 -1.06 20.30 35.51
N ASP A 557 -1.79 19.38 36.13
CA ASP A 557 -2.25 19.45 37.51
C ASP A 557 -1.84 18.20 38.30
N GLU A 558 -2.25 18.09 39.57
CA GLU A 558 -1.90 16.96 40.45
C GLU A 558 -2.32 15.60 39.86
N PHE A 559 -3.40 15.54 39.08
CA PHE A 559 -4.03 14.31 38.61
C PHE A 559 -3.85 14.06 37.12
N THR A 560 -3.73 15.12 36.31
CA THR A 560 -3.74 15.05 34.86
C THR A 560 -2.59 15.84 34.25
N GLN A 561 -1.94 15.22 33.28
CA GLN A 561 -1.04 15.91 32.36
C GLN A 561 -1.69 15.91 30.98
N MET A 562 -1.84 17.08 30.36
CA MET A 562 -2.33 17.21 28.99
C MET A 562 -1.17 17.60 28.07
N LEU A 563 -0.99 16.80 27.01
CA LEU A 563 0.12 16.94 26.07
C LEU A 563 -0.40 17.24 24.69
N LEU A 564 -0.01 18.39 24.13
CA LEU A 564 -0.30 18.71 22.74
C LEU A 564 0.73 18.02 21.84
N LEU A 565 0.24 17.24 20.88
CA LEU A 565 0.99 16.64 19.79
C LEU A 565 0.75 17.42 18.51
N THR A 566 1.83 17.81 17.86
CA THR A 566 1.84 18.58 16.61
C THR A 566 2.70 17.90 15.56
N TRP A 567 2.39 18.13 14.29
CA TRP A 567 3.27 17.66 13.21
C TRP A 567 4.58 18.47 13.24
N VAL A 568 5.73 17.85 13.03
CA VAL A 568 7.02 18.58 13.06
C VAL A 568 7.04 19.79 12.12
N LYS A 569 6.43 19.70 10.94
CA LYS A 569 6.35 20.83 10.00
C LYS A 569 5.48 21.98 10.51
N TYR A 570 4.50 21.71 11.36
CA TYR A 570 3.73 22.76 12.01
C TYR A 570 4.63 23.62 12.90
N ASP A 571 5.35 23.02 13.85
CA ASP A 571 6.20 23.79 14.78
C ASP A 571 7.41 24.43 14.09
N GLU A 572 7.95 23.76 13.07
CA GLU A 572 9.08 24.27 12.30
C GLU A 572 8.75 25.60 11.59
N PHE A 573 7.50 25.78 11.16
CA PHE A 573 7.10 26.90 10.31
C PHE A 573 6.16 27.90 10.96
N ILE A 574 5.48 27.55 12.07
CA ILE A 574 4.43 28.42 12.66
C ILE A 574 4.94 29.83 12.97
N ASN A 575 6.11 29.97 13.60
CA ASN A 575 6.64 31.28 13.99
C ASN A 575 7.01 32.16 12.78
N GLN A 576 7.73 31.63 11.78
CA GLN A 576 8.08 32.39 10.57
C GLN A 576 6.83 32.75 9.76
N THR A 577 5.85 31.85 9.74
CA THR A 577 4.57 32.08 9.05
C THR A 577 3.80 33.21 9.73
N LEU A 578 3.74 33.23 11.07
CA LEU A 578 3.11 34.30 11.84
C LEU A 578 3.86 35.63 11.72
N GLU A 579 5.20 35.62 11.72
CA GLU A 579 6.03 36.80 11.48
C GLU A 579 5.70 37.43 10.13
N ILE A 580 5.72 36.65 9.05
CA ILE A 580 5.33 37.13 7.72
C ILE A 580 3.87 37.60 7.73
N SER A 581 2.97 36.83 8.34
CA SER A 581 1.54 37.18 8.43
C SER A 581 1.33 38.54 9.12
N SER A 582 2.10 38.84 10.16
CA SER A 582 2.05 40.11 10.90
C SER A 582 2.41 41.32 10.03
N ILE A 583 3.42 41.19 9.15
CA ILE A 583 3.80 42.23 8.16
C ILE A 583 2.61 42.54 7.22
N TRP A 584 1.81 41.52 6.92
CA TRP A 584 0.62 41.61 6.08
C TRP A 584 -0.68 41.88 6.87
N ASN A 585 -0.59 42.26 8.16
CA ASN A 585 -1.73 42.46 9.07
C ASN A 585 -2.69 41.26 9.09
N TYR A 586 -2.15 40.04 9.05
CA TYR A 586 -2.88 38.76 9.05
C TYR A 586 -3.89 38.60 7.90
N ARG A 587 -3.71 39.31 6.79
CA ARG A 587 -4.62 39.26 5.61
C ARG A 587 -4.34 38.09 4.68
N ILE A 588 -3.14 37.52 4.73
CA ILE A 588 -2.74 36.37 3.90
C ILE A 588 -2.98 35.09 4.71
N ASP A 589 -3.53 34.08 4.04
CA ASP A 589 -3.72 32.74 4.59
C ASP A 589 -2.39 32.12 5.05
N LEU A 590 -2.37 31.52 6.25
CA LEU A 590 -1.15 30.95 6.82
C LEU A 590 -0.61 29.79 5.97
N ASN A 591 -1.49 28.99 5.35
CA ASN A 591 -1.06 27.89 4.50
C ASN A 591 -0.52 28.38 3.14
N LEU A 592 -1.02 29.50 2.62
CA LEU A 592 -0.40 30.14 1.45
C LEU A 592 1.03 30.61 1.78
N ILE A 593 1.21 31.30 2.91
CA ILE A 593 2.55 31.72 3.37
C ILE A 593 3.47 30.50 3.53
N TYR A 594 2.98 29.43 4.17
CA TYR A 594 3.71 28.18 4.31
C TYR A 594 4.17 27.63 2.96
N VAL A 595 3.26 27.52 1.99
CA VAL A 595 3.57 26.98 0.67
C VAL A 595 4.64 27.83 -0.03
N ALA A 596 4.50 29.15 -0.01
CA ALA A 596 5.48 30.07 -0.58
C ALA A 596 6.86 29.92 0.10
N LEU A 597 6.86 29.96 1.44
CA LEU A 597 8.07 29.91 2.26
C LEU A 597 8.83 28.58 2.08
N TYR A 598 8.12 27.46 2.17
CA TYR A 598 8.75 26.14 2.16
C TYR A 598 9.10 25.66 0.75
N TYR A 599 8.14 25.67 -0.19
CA TYR A 599 8.32 25.06 -1.50
C TYR A 599 8.99 25.98 -2.52
N TYR A 600 8.70 27.28 -2.49
CA TYR A 600 9.19 28.21 -3.52
C TYR A 600 10.41 29.01 -3.07
N CYS A 601 10.50 29.37 -1.79
CA CYS A 601 11.53 30.30 -1.28
C CYS A 601 12.59 29.64 -0.38
N LYS A 602 12.50 28.33 -0.10
CA LYS A 602 13.49 27.59 0.72
C LYS A 602 13.78 28.26 2.07
N ARG A 603 12.73 28.73 2.76
CA ARG A 603 12.77 29.42 4.07
C ARG A 603 13.38 30.83 4.07
N ASP A 604 13.54 31.43 2.90
CA ASP A 604 14.02 32.81 2.77
C ASP A 604 12.83 33.78 2.92
N ILE A 605 12.79 34.50 4.03
CA ILE A 605 11.70 35.43 4.37
C ILE A 605 11.59 36.57 3.35
N ASP A 606 12.73 37.14 2.92
CA ASP A 606 12.73 38.27 1.97
C ASP A 606 12.24 37.85 0.59
N LYS A 607 12.67 36.67 0.12
CA LYS A 607 12.13 36.09 -1.12
C LYS A 607 10.65 35.75 -1.00
N THR A 608 10.22 35.25 0.15
CA THR A 608 8.81 34.93 0.41
C THR A 608 7.98 36.20 0.37
N TYR A 609 8.41 37.25 1.05
CA TYR A 609 7.76 38.56 1.03
C TYR A 609 7.64 39.11 -0.40
N SER A 610 8.73 39.08 -1.16
CA SER A 610 8.74 39.52 -2.57
C SER A 610 7.77 38.72 -3.43
N LEU A 611 7.77 37.39 -3.28
CA LEU A 611 6.86 36.50 -4.02
C LEU A 611 5.38 36.72 -3.65
N LEU A 612 5.07 36.92 -2.38
CA LEU A 612 3.72 37.24 -1.90
C LEU A 612 3.24 38.61 -2.40
N PHE A 613 4.14 39.58 -2.47
CA PHE A 613 3.85 40.89 -3.04
C PHE A 613 3.53 40.80 -4.53
N GLU A 614 4.38 40.13 -5.31
CA GLU A 614 4.13 39.86 -6.73
C GLU A 614 2.80 39.11 -6.94
N PHE A 615 2.50 38.14 -6.07
CA PHE A 615 1.26 37.39 -6.12
C PHE A 615 0.02 38.27 -5.86
N GLU A 616 0.03 39.13 -4.83
CA GLU A 616 -1.11 40.01 -4.56
C GLU A 616 -1.30 41.05 -5.68
N GLU A 617 -0.21 41.55 -6.29
CA GLU A 617 -0.30 42.36 -7.50
C GLU A 617 -0.94 41.57 -8.65
N TRP A 618 -0.44 40.37 -8.94
CA TRP A 618 -0.95 39.51 -10.00
C TRP A 618 -2.44 39.16 -9.80
N LYS A 619 -2.83 38.87 -8.56
CA LYS A 619 -4.20 38.54 -8.15
C LYS A 619 -5.17 39.69 -8.41
N SER A 620 -4.70 40.94 -8.29
CA SER A 620 -5.48 42.15 -8.55
C SER A 620 -5.61 42.49 -10.05
N LYS A 621 -4.68 42.01 -10.90
CA LYS A 621 -4.64 42.27 -12.34
C LYS A 621 -5.54 41.29 -13.13
N ASP A 622 -5.92 41.69 -14.35
CA ASP A 622 -6.52 40.86 -15.40
C ASP A 622 -7.71 39.98 -15.00
N ASN A 623 -8.50 40.41 -14.01
CA ASN A 623 -9.61 39.66 -13.45
C ASN A 623 -9.21 38.23 -13.01
N ASN A 624 -7.97 37.99 -12.60
CA ASN A 624 -7.46 36.66 -12.28
C ASN A 624 -8.27 35.97 -11.18
N LYS A 625 -8.69 36.71 -10.14
CA LYS A 625 -9.63 36.21 -9.13
C LYS A 625 -10.96 35.74 -9.72
N GLN A 626 -11.49 36.44 -10.74
CA GLN A 626 -12.74 36.04 -11.40
C GLN A 626 -12.53 34.81 -12.29
N LYS A 627 -11.40 34.73 -13.00
CA LYS A 627 -11.02 33.53 -13.78
C LYS A 627 -10.93 32.29 -12.88
N TYR A 628 -10.33 32.45 -11.69
CA TYR A 628 -10.29 31.38 -10.69
C TYR A 628 -11.69 30.97 -10.23
N LYS A 629 -12.57 31.93 -9.89
CA LYS A 629 -13.95 31.62 -9.48
C LYS A 629 -14.70 30.76 -10.49
N VAL A 630 -14.47 30.96 -11.80
CA VAL A 630 -15.08 30.14 -12.86
C VAL A 630 -14.57 28.69 -12.84
N ARG A 631 -13.37 28.44 -12.32
CA ARG A 631 -12.74 27.12 -12.22
C ARG A 631 -12.79 26.49 -10.83
N MET A 632 -13.30 27.21 -9.82
CA MET A 632 -13.26 26.81 -8.41
C MET A 632 -13.85 25.42 -8.17
N ASP A 633 -14.95 25.08 -8.84
CA ASP A 633 -15.57 23.76 -8.71
C ASP A 633 -14.66 22.63 -9.17
N LYS A 634 -13.83 22.85 -10.21
CA LYS A 634 -12.82 21.86 -10.67
C LYS A 634 -11.74 21.60 -9.62
N PHE A 635 -11.38 22.61 -8.83
CA PHE A 635 -10.44 22.45 -7.71
C PHE A 635 -11.08 21.65 -6.59
N ARG A 636 -12.34 21.95 -6.25
CA ARG A 636 -13.09 21.22 -5.23
C ARG A 636 -13.30 19.76 -5.60
N GLU A 637 -13.64 19.46 -6.87
CA GLU A 637 -13.71 18.10 -7.42
C GLU A 637 -12.37 17.34 -7.35
N ARG A 638 -11.25 18.05 -7.16
CA ARG A 638 -9.91 17.52 -6.98
C ARG A 638 -9.40 17.66 -5.54
N ARG A 639 -10.30 17.90 -4.57
CA ARG A 639 -10.03 18.02 -3.13
C ARG A 639 -9.17 19.23 -2.74
N CYS A 640 -9.02 20.20 -3.62
CA CYS A 640 -8.27 21.41 -3.35
C CYS A 640 -9.16 22.43 -2.62
N CYS A 641 -9.32 22.27 -1.31
CA CYS A 641 -10.27 23.04 -0.50
C CYS A 641 -9.77 24.45 -0.06
N ASN A 642 -8.47 24.75 -0.17
CA ASN A 642 -7.92 26.05 0.20
C ASN A 642 -7.85 26.99 -1.01
N ASP A 643 -8.83 27.90 -1.12
CA ASP A 643 -8.95 28.85 -2.23
C ASP A 643 -7.73 29.79 -2.37
N HIS A 644 -7.05 30.12 -1.27
CA HIS A 644 -5.88 30.98 -1.29
C HIS A 644 -4.68 30.26 -1.94
N VAL A 645 -4.40 29.03 -1.52
CA VAL A 645 -3.34 28.19 -2.11
C VAL A 645 -3.65 27.90 -3.58
N ASN A 646 -4.89 27.57 -3.92
CA ASN A 646 -5.31 27.32 -5.31
C ASN A 646 -5.02 28.51 -6.24
N LEU A 647 -5.31 29.72 -5.76
CA LEU A 647 -5.07 30.94 -6.51
C LEU A 647 -3.57 31.23 -6.62
N PHE A 648 -2.81 30.95 -5.58
CA PHE A 648 -1.34 31.11 -5.53
C PHE A 648 -0.62 30.19 -6.53
N CYS A 649 -1.06 28.94 -6.67
CA CYS A 649 -0.62 28.01 -7.72
C CYS A 649 -1.06 28.45 -9.14
N ARG A 650 -1.44 29.71 -9.33
CA ARG A 650 -1.82 30.33 -10.62
C ARG A 650 -2.94 29.57 -11.35
N SER A 651 -3.81 28.92 -10.59
CA SER A 651 -4.86 28.03 -11.12
C SER A 651 -4.34 26.81 -11.89
N ASP A 652 -3.13 26.35 -11.57
CA ASP A 652 -2.67 25.00 -11.88
C ASP A 652 -3.23 24.01 -10.83
N ILE A 653 -4.03 23.07 -11.32
CA ILE A 653 -4.70 22.08 -10.48
C ILE A 653 -3.69 21.06 -9.97
N GLU A 654 -2.68 20.70 -10.76
CA GLU A 654 -1.71 19.66 -10.39
C GLU A 654 -0.88 20.13 -9.18
N ASP A 655 -0.31 21.33 -9.27
CA ASP A 655 0.41 21.98 -8.17
C ASP A 655 -0.47 22.14 -6.91
N SER A 656 -1.74 22.48 -7.08
CA SER A 656 -2.66 22.64 -5.94
C SER A 656 -2.96 21.32 -5.25
N VAL A 657 -3.17 20.24 -6.01
CA VAL A 657 -3.40 18.90 -5.45
C VAL A 657 -2.15 18.42 -4.71
N ILE A 658 -0.96 18.62 -5.28
CA ILE A 658 0.30 18.25 -4.64
C ILE A 658 0.45 18.96 -3.30
N ASN A 659 0.23 20.28 -3.25
CA ASN A 659 0.41 21.06 -2.03
C ASN A 659 -0.65 20.78 -0.96
N ILE A 660 -1.92 20.58 -1.35
CA ILE A 660 -3.03 20.46 -0.40
C ILE A 660 -3.21 19.01 0.06
N VAL A 661 -3.29 18.07 -0.88
CA VAL A 661 -3.68 16.68 -0.61
C VAL A 661 -2.47 15.81 -0.31
N ASN A 662 -1.43 15.89 -1.16
CA ASN A 662 -0.26 15.01 -1.03
C ASN A 662 0.73 15.48 0.01
N ASN A 663 0.95 16.79 0.13
CA ASN A 663 1.89 17.34 1.09
C ASN A 663 1.24 17.61 2.46
N GLY A 664 -0.05 17.97 2.45
CA GLY A 664 -0.77 18.39 3.64
C GLY A 664 -0.51 19.85 4.01
N LEU A 665 -1.54 20.50 4.55
CA LEU A 665 -1.46 21.88 5.03
C LEU A 665 -1.41 21.90 6.57
N PRO A 666 -0.36 22.45 7.19
CA PRO A 666 -0.17 22.34 8.64
C PRO A 666 -1.11 23.23 9.45
N PHE A 667 -1.61 24.34 8.90
CA PHE A 667 -2.26 25.39 9.67
C PHE A 667 -3.78 25.40 9.54
N VAL A 668 -4.43 25.84 10.60
CA VAL A 668 -5.87 26.01 10.76
C VAL A 668 -6.16 27.46 11.19
N GLU A 669 -7.42 27.91 11.06
CA GLU A 669 -7.75 29.33 11.26
C GLU A 669 -7.44 29.81 12.69
N LYS A 670 -7.66 28.96 13.70
CA LYS A 670 -7.36 29.23 15.11
C LYS A 670 -5.88 29.51 15.40
N ASP A 671 -4.96 29.11 14.51
CA ASP A 671 -3.53 29.33 14.71
C ASP A 671 -3.17 30.83 14.64
N LYS A 672 -4.01 31.64 13.99
CA LYS A 672 -3.84 33.10 13.96
C LYS A 672 -3.99 33.75 15.34
N ASP A 673 -4.68 33.09 16.26
CA ASP A 673 -4.94 33.64 17.59
C ASP A 673 -3.80 33.36 18.58
N ILE A 674 -2.81 32.53 18.21
CA ILE A 674 -1.64 32.20 19.05
C ILE A 674 -0.86 33.47 19.47
N GLU A 675 -0.70 34.44 18.56
CA GLU A 675 -0.01 35.71 18.87
C GLU A 675 -0.90 36.73 19.58
N ARG A 676 -2.21 36.69 19.36
CA ARG A 676 -3.16 37.60 20.04
C ARG A 676 -3.28 37.32 21.53
N ILE A 677 -2.86 36.12 21.96
CA ILE A 677 -2.89 35.66 23.35
C ILE A 677 -1.57 35.95 24.08
N LYS A 678 -0.48 36.36 23.40
CA LYS A 678 0.69 36.93 24.10
C LYS A 678 0.25 38.30 24.64
N PRO A 679 -0.05 38.45 25.94
CA PRO A 679 -0.31 39.78 26.48
C PRO A 679 1.02 40.52 26.44
N ASP A 680 0.98 41.84 26.26
CA ASP A 680 2.13 42.72 26.53
C ASP A 680 2.80 42.30 27.85
N LEU A 681 3.96 41.65 27.75
CA LEU A 681 4.79 41.20 28.86
C LEU A 681 6.12 41.94 28.80
#